data_AF-A0A0S4L9K3-F1
#
_entry.id   AF-A0A0S4L9K3-F1
#
_cell.length_a   1.000
_cell.length_b   1.000
_cell.length_c   1.000
_cell.angle_alpha   90.00
_cell.angle_beta   90.00
_cell.angle_gamma   90.00
#
_symmetry.space_group_name_H-M   'P 1'
#
loop_
_entity.id
_entity.type
_entity.pdbx_description
1 polymer ?
#
loop_
_entity_poly.entity_id
_entity_poly.type
_entity_poly.pdbx_seq_one_letter_code
_entity_poly.pdbx_strand_id
1 'polypeptide(L)'
;MGGAQVNTGSTVDRGQSNESPAATPRASLILLTGASGYIGGRLLPSLEQQGYRLRCLARHPEILKPRVGPSTEVVAGDVLDRASLEHALRGVDVAYYMVHSMSSIGSFEDTDRRAARNFGEVAKAAGVKGLIYVGGLGRDDEQLSAHLRSRHEVGDILRQSGLPVCEFRASAVIGSGSASFELIRGLVERLPIMLTPKWVKGKAQPIAIDDLLDYLMEALRIPVAEYRIYEVGGADQVSYADMMRAYGRQRGLSPLIIPVPVLTPWLSALWLGLVTPLYARIGRAIIASIVHVTVVRDRTALTTFPVRPMGIDEAIRRALAQEEKHFSATRWSDAISSSGRLPSWGGVRFGTRIVDSRTLTVHAPASAVFKCIERLGGDHGWYAWNWLWHLRGFIDLLQGGVGMRRGRPSASSLRVGDTVDTFRVEAIEPNRRLRLKSEMALPGRAWLEFEVTELGSVTQIRQTAIFDPVGLKGQLYWYSLYVPHEFVFNGMIRGIARAALREVGAIDNRRIQSRIGRSYGISSDTQSADHSKSPGTLNHASQKPSGVTTKMTLRLGILLLSILLTASFLQAGPIDIPDHSDQSTFRLVHEVEHEVDHAWEVYHRAALGGTVASPKLQAEIEEHLHQARTLITQAQEEVNQGDTGRVASLVKQVRIHTTHAIEGSRESKQ
;
A
#
# COMPACT_ATOMS: atom_id res chain seq x y z
N MET A 1 -80.41 -12.58 -33.46
CA MET A 1 -79.87 -11.51 -32.59
C MET A 1 -80.16 -11.92 -31.16
N GLY A 2 -79.15 -12.46 -30.49
CA GLY A 2 -79.33 -13.26 -29.27
C GLY A 2 -79.13 -12.48 -27.97
N GLY A 3 -80.01 -12.74 -27.01
CA GLY A 3 -79.64 -13.51 -25.82
C GLY A 3 -79.12 -12.76 -24.59
N ALA A 4 -80.06 -12.36 -23.74
CA ALA A 4 -80.07 -12.46 -22.26
C ALA A 4 -78.81 -12.10 -21.44
N GLN A 5 -78.96 -11.06 -20.61
CA GLN A 5 -78.13 -10.78 -19.43
C GLN A 5 -78.48 -11.76 -18.29
N VAL A 6 -77.45 -12.41 -17.74
CA VAL A 6 -77.50 -13.09 -16.44
C VAL A 6 -76.37 -12.57 -15.57
N ASN A 7 -76.73 -12.24 -14.34
CA ASN A 7 -75.91 -11.70 -13.27
C ASN A 7 -75.40 -12.85 -12.38
N THR A 8 -74.11 -12.90 -12.04
CA THR A 8 -73.58 -13.72 -10.93
C THR A 8 -72.34 -13.09 -10.28
N GLY A 9 -72.53 -12.52 -9.09
CA GLY A 9 -71.84 -12.88 -7.83
C GLY A 9 -70.30 -12.87 -7.72
N SER A 10 -69.81 -11.88 -6.97
CA SER A 10 -68.73 -11.87 -5.95
C SER A 10 -67.38 -12.58 -6.19
N THR A 11 -66.30 -11.79 -6.09
CA THR A 11 -64.99 -12.29 -5.62
C THR A 11 -64.21 -11.18 -4.89
N VAL A 12 -64.10 -11.39 -3.58
CA VAL A 12 -63.00 -11.10 -2.65
C VAL A 12 -61.89 -10.17 -3.15
N ASP A 13 -61.83 -9.00 -2.53
CA ASP A 13 -60.72 -8.05 -2.55
C ASP A 13 -59.47 -8.70 -1.89
N ARG A 14 -58.55 -9.20 -2.71
CA ARG A 14 -57.15 -9.43 -2.32
C ARG A 14 -56.32 -8.35 -3.00
N GLY A 15 -56.16 -7.22 -2.32
CA GLY A 15 -55.11 -6.26 -2.60
C GLY A 15 -53.74 -6.92 -2.48
N GLN A 16 -53.23 -7.47 -3.59
CA GLN A 16 -51.81 -7.70 -3.76
C GLN A 16 -51.19 -6.36 -4.14
N SER A 17 -50.60 -5.68 -3.17
CA SER A 17 -49.67 -4.58 -3.38
C SER A 17 -48.48 -5.13 -4.17
N ASN A 18 -48.50 -4.90 -5.48
CA ASN A 18 -47.43 -5.19 -6.41
C ASN A 18 -46.31 -4.16 -6.22
N GLU A 19 -45.64 -4.17 -5.06
CA GLU A 19 -44.40 -3.45 -4.87
C GLU A 19 -43.28 -4.27 -5.52
N SER A 20 -43.05 -4.02 -6.82
CA SER A 20 -41.74 -4.31 -7.41
C SER A 20 -40.67 -3.67 -6.53
N PRO A 21 -39.57 -4.36 -6.18
CA PRO A 21 -38.57 -3.73 -5.35
C PRO A 21 -37.99 -2.57 -6.18
N ALA A 22 -38.24 -1.34 -5.74
CA ALA A 22 -37.83 -0.16 -6.47
C ALA A 22 -36.36 0.14 -6.14
N ALA A 23 -35.63 0.70 -7.10
CA ALA A 23 -34.26 1.20 -6.91
C ALA A 23 -34.11 2.00 -5.60
N THR A 24 -32.94 1.91 -4.95
CA THR A 24 -32.68 2.58 -3.67
C THR A 24 -32.93 4.09 -3.80
N PRO A 25 -33.87 4.68 -3.05
CA PRO A 25 -34.17 6.11 -3.12
C PRO A 25 -32.94 6.96 -2.75
N ARG A 26 -32.76 8.13 -3.38
CA ARG A 26 -31.64 9.04 -3.03
C ARG A 26 -31.66 9.54 -1.57
N ALA A 27 -32.84 9.51 -0.94
CA ALA A 27 -33.00 9.85 0.48
C ALA A 27 -32.49 8.77 1.45
N SER A 28 -32.17 7.57 0.94
CA SER A 28 -31.69 6.46 1.74
C SER A 28 -30.33 6.72 2.36
N LEU A 29 -30.17 6.31 3.61
CA LEU A 29 -28.89 6.37 4.30
C LEU A 29 -28.08 5.12 3.96
N ILE A 30 -26.91 5.33 3.37
CA ILE A 30 -25.99 4.26 2.97
C ILE A 30 -24.83 4.20 3.96
N LEU A 31 -24.60 3.02 4.53
CA LEU A 31 -23.39 2.76 5.31
C LEU A 31 -22.27 2.24 4.41
N LEU A 32 -21.13 2.91 4.41
CA LEU A 32 -19.91 2.44 3.78
C LEU A 32 -18.90 2.01 4.83
N THR A 33 -18.72 0.69 4.98
CA THR A 33 -17.57 0.15 5.70
C THR A 33 -16.33 0.18 4.80
N GLY A 34 -15.13 0.21 5.38
CA GLY A 34 -13.89 0.18 4.59
C GLY A 34 -13.67 1.43 3.71
N ALA A 35 -14.25 2.57 4.08
CA ALA A 35 -14.09 3.85 3.38
C ALA A 35 -12.63 4.37 3.37
N SER A 36 -11.78 3.92 4.31
CA SER A 36 -10.34 4.18 4.29
C SER A 36 -9.55 3.22 3.39
N GLY A 37 -10.19 2.17 2.87
CA GLY A 37 -9.58 1.14 2.03
C GLY A 37 -9.61 1.48 0.54
N TYR A 38 -9.01 0.59 -0.27
CA TYR A 38 -8.80 0.80 -1.71
C TYR A 38 -10.11 0.99 -2.50
N ILE A 39 -11.05 0.06 -2.38
CA ILE A 39 -12.31 0.10 -3.12
C ILE A 39 -13.25 1.13 -2.49
N GLY A 40 -13.49 1.02 -1.17
CA GLY A 40 -14.41 1.90 -0.45
C GLY A 40 -14.05 3.38 -0.58
N GLY A 41 -12.78 3.74 -0.44
CA GLY A 41 -12.36 5.14 -0.59
C GLY A 41 -12.44 5.70 -2.01
N ARG A 42 -12.55 4.85 -3.04
CA ARG A 42 -12.82 5.28 -4.42
C ARG A 42 -14.31 5.30 -4.75
N LEU A 43 -15.09 4.45 -4.08
CA LEU A 43 -16.54 4.44 -4.20
C LEU A 43 -17.16 5.67 -3.52
N LEU A 44 -16.58 6.12 -2.40
CA LEU A 44 -17.11 7.22 -1.60
C LEU A 44 -17.35 8.51 -2.40
N PRO A 45 -16.39 9.08 -3.16
CA PRO A 45 -16.63 10.28 -3.95
C PRO A 45 -17.74 10.12 -4.99
N SER A 46 -17.85 8.93 -5.60
CA SER A 46 -18.92 8.65 -6.58
C SER A 46 -20.30 8.61 -5.92
N LEU A 47 -20.39 8.05 -4.71
CA LEU A 47 -21.63 8.07 -3.92
C LEU A 47 -22.01 9.51 -3.50
N GLU A 48 -21.02 10.31 -3.08
CA GLU A 48 -21.23 11.72 -2.70
C GLU A 48 -21.72 12.55 -3.89
N GLN A 49 -21.11 12.37 -5.06
CA GLN A 49 -21.50 13.06 -6.29
C GLN A 49 -22.93 12.73 -6.75
N GLN A 50 -23.43 11.51 -6.45
CA GLN A 50 -24.81 11.12 -6.75
C GLN A 50 -25.82 11.65 -5.72
N GLY A 51 -25.35 12.30 -4.65
CA GLY A 51 -26.20 12.93 -3.63
C GLY A 51 -26.83 11.96 -2.63
N TYR A 52 -26.26 10.76 -2.45
CA TYR A 52 -26.72 9.85 -1.41
C TYR A 52 -26.34 10.36 -0.01
N ARG A 53 -27.16 10.04 0.99
CA ARG A 53 -26.81 10.27 2.39
C ARG A 53 -25.86 9.17 2.84
N LEU A 54 -24.68 9.55 3.31
CA LEU A 54 -23.60 8.61 3.57
C LEU A 54 -23.17 8.63 5.01
N ARG A 55 -22.96 7.43 5.55
CA ARG A 55 -22.28 7.20 6.81
C ARG A 55 -21.09 6.28 6.58
N CYS A 56 -19.91 6.68 7.00
CA CYS A 56 -18.70 5.88 6.93
C CYS A 56 -18.33 5.33 8.31
N LEU A 57 -18.16 4.01 8.40
CA LEU A 57 -17.64 3.36 9.61
C LEU A 57 -16.11 3.30 9.53
N ALA A 58 -15.43 3.88 10.51
CA ALA A 58 -13.98 3.85 10.61
C ALA A 58 -13.52 3.63 12.06
N ARG A 59 -12.48 2.80 12.26
CA ARG A 59 -11.83 2.64 13.56
C ARG A 59 -11.16 3.93 14.05
N HIS A 60 -10.66 4.72 13.10
CA HIS A 60 -9.95 5.98 13.30
C HIS A 60 -10.63 7.10 12.49
N PRO A 61 -11.80 7.63 12.95
CA PRO A 61 -12.55 8.66 12.24
C PRO A 61 -11.73 9.89 11.86
N GLU A 62 -10.78 10.28 12.71
CA GLU A 62 -9.88 11.43 12.53
C GLU A 62 -9.05 11.37 11.24
N ILE A 63 -8.75 10.16 10.74
CA ILE A 63 -8.00 9.96 9.50
C ILE A 63 -8.91 10.15 8.28
N LEU A 64 -10.18 9.78 8.41
CA LEU A 64 -11.14 9.79 7.32
C LEU A 64 -11.86 11.14 7.17
N LYS A 65 -12.18 11.82 8.29
CA LYS A 65 -12.89 13.11 8.31
C LYS A 65 -12.34 14.16 7.33
N PRO A 66 -11.01 14.34 7.15
CA PRO A 66 -10.48 15.32 6.19
C PRO A 66 -10.69 14.95 4.72
N ARG A 67 -11.12 13.71 4.43
CA ARG A 67 -11.24 13.15 3.07
C ARG A 67 -12.69 13.00 2.60
N VAL A 68 -13.67 13.28 3.45
CA VAL A 68 -15.10 13.13 3.13
C VAL A 68 -15.75 14.49 2.87
N GLY A 69 -16.82 14.50 2.09
CA GLY A 69 -17.66 15.68 1.88
C GLY A 69 -18.33 16.16 3.19
N PRO A 70 -18.73 17.44 3.25
CA PRO A 70 -19.30 18.04 4.46
C PRO A 70 -20.63 17.40 4.91
N SER A 71 -21.34 16.74 4.00
CA SER A 71 -22.61 16.04 4.25
C SER A 71 -22.43 14.58 4.68
N THR A 72 -21.20 14.06 4.65
CA THR A 72 -20.90 12.65 4.96
C THR A 72 -20.64 12.49 6.44
N GLU A 73 -21.40 11.61 7.09
CA GLU A 73 -21.22 11.26 8.50
C GLU A 73 -20.06 10.28 8.65
N VAL A 74 -19.15 10.51 9.60
CA VAL A 74 -18.08 9.56 9.94
C VAL A 74 -18.25 9.11 11.38
N VAL A 75 -18.52 7.82 11.57
CA VAL A 75 -18.75 7.21 12.88
C VAL A 75 -17.57 6.32 13.28
N ALA A 76 -17.22 6.39 14.57
CA ALA A 76 -16.23 5.50 15.17
C ALA A 76 -16.85 4.11 15.35
N GLY A 77 -16.13 3.07 14.95
CA GLY A 77 -16.50 1.71 15.33
C GLY A 77 -15.63 0.62 14.73
N ASP A 78 -15.78 -0.58 15.27
CA ASP A 78 -15.07 -1.79 14.90
C ASP A 78 -16.10 -2.90 14.60
N VAL A 79 -15.96 -3.57 13.46
CA VAL A 79 -16.84 -4.69 13.09
C VAL A 79 -16.77 -5.87 14.05
N LEU A 80 -15.71 -5.95 14.86
CA LEU A 80 -15.58 -6.95 15.92
C LEU A 80 -16.33 -6.55 17.21
N ASP A 81 -16.69 -5.27 17.36
CA ASP A 81 -17.48 -4.74 18.47
C ASP A 81 -18.93 -4.48 18.06
N ARG A 82 -19.83 -5.35 18.54
CA ARG A 82 -21.27 -5.28 18.24
C ARG A 82 -21.92 -3.96 18.65
N ALA A 83 -21.55 -3.39 19.80
CA ALA A 83 -22.17 -2.16 20.28
C ALA A 83 -21.86 -0.98 19.34
N SER A 84 -20.64 -0.95 18.79
CA SER A 84 -20.27 0.04 17.79
C SER A 84 -21.02 -0.14 16.46
N LEU A 85 -21.29 -1.38 16.06
CA LEU A 85 -22.09 -1.70 14.87
C LEU A 85 -23.54 -1.26 15.03
N GLU A 86 -24.15 -1.50 16.20
CA GLU A 86 -25.51 -1.06 16.49
C GLU A 86 -25.61 0.46 16.31
N HIS A 87 -24.63 1.21 16.80
CA HIS A 87 -24.57 2.65 16.58
C HIS A 87 -24.48 3.03 15.10
N ALA A 88 -23.59 2.38 14.36
CA ALA A 88 -23.33 2.69 12.97
C ALA A 88 -24.52 2.36 12.05
N LEU A 89 -25.24 1.27 12.33
CA LEU A 89 -26.30 0.73 11.46
C LEU A 89 -27.68 1.37 11.72
N ARG A 90 -27.86 2.18 12.76
CA ARG A 90 -29.16 2.84 13.03
C ARG A 90 -29.63 3.70 11.86
N GLY A 91 -30.81 3.37 11.34
CA GLY A 91 -31.47 4.11 10.26
C GLY A 91 -30.82 3.92 8.88
N VAL A 92 -29.94 2.93 8.72
CA VAL A 92 -29.30 2.60 7.45
C VAL A 92 -30.24 1.74 6.60
N ASP A 93 -30.42 2.10 5.33
CA ASP A 93 -31.19 1.31 4.38
C ASP A 93 -30.33 0.28 3.66
N VAL A 94 -29.14 0.67 3.21
CA VAL A 94 -28.22 -0.20 2.44
C VAL A 94 -26.81 -0.09 3.01
N ALA A 95 -26.10 -1.22 3.12
CA ALA A 95 -24.73 -1.22 3.59
C ALA A 95 -23.75 -1.89 2.62
N TYR A 96 -22.67 -1.19 2.31
CA TYR A 96 -21.51 -1.74 1.64
C TYR A 96 -20.58 -2.38 2.67
N TYR A 97 -20.39 -3.69 2.57
CA TYR A 97 -19.42 -4.45 3.36
C TYR A 97 -18.10 -4.58 2.59
N MET A 98 -17.09 -3.79 2.96
CA MET A 98 -15.77 -3.74 2.30
C MET A 98 -14.63 -4.08 3.29
N VAL A 99 -14.96 -4.67 4.43
CA VAL A 99 -13.95 -5.05 5.42
C VAL A 99 -13.30 -6.35 5.01
N HIS A 100 -11.97 -6.39 5.10
CA HIS A 100 -11.17 -7.58 4.85
C HIS A 100 -9.89 -7.53 5.67
N SER A 101 -9.62 -8.58 6.45
CA SER A 101 -8.60 -8.61 7.50
C SER A 101 -7.27 -9.21 7.06
N MET A 102 -6.83 -9.03 5.80
CA MET A 102 -5.53 -9.56 5.29
C MET A 102 -4.28 -9.11 6.09
N SER A 103 -4.43 -8.20 7.05
CA SER A 103 -3.34 -7.57 7.80
C SER A 103 -3.36 -7.83 9.30
N SER A 104 -4.35 -8.56 9.84
CA SER A 104 -4.38 -8.91 11.26
C SER A 104 -3.28 -9.91 11.60
N ILE A 105 -2.64 -9.73 12.76
CA ILE A 105 -1.69 -10.69 13.33
C ILE A 105 -2.51 -11.91 13.78
N GLY A 106 -2.36 -13.05 13.10
CA GLY A 106 -3.12 -14.30 13.35
C GLY A 106 -3.89 -14.82 12.13
N SER A 107 -4.77 -15.81 12.33
CA SER A 107 -5.70 -16.34 11.31
C SER A 107 -6.69 -15.25 10.87
N PHE A 108 -6.48 -14.68 9.68
CA PHE A 108 -7.39 -13.68 9.11
C PHE A 108 -8.78 -14.28 8.83
N GLU A 109 -8.86 -15.59 8.58
CA GLU A 109 -10.11 -16.30 8.28
C GLU A 109 -11.09 -16.21 9.45
N ASP A 110 -10.62 -16.46 10.68
CA ASP A 110 -11.47 -16.39 11.88
C ASP A 110 -11.92 -14.96 12.19
N THR A 111 -11.05 -13.98 11.92
CA THR A 111 -11.38 -12.56 12.12
C THR A 111 -12.45 -12.11 11.14
N ASP A 112 -12.30 -12.46 9.86
CA ASP A 112 -13.27 -12.13 8.81
C ASP A 112 -14.60 -12.86 9.03
N ARG A 113 -14.58 -14.13 9.45
CA ARG A 113 -15.77 -14.90 9.85
C ARG A 113 -16.55 -14.20 10.97
N ARG A 114 -15.86 -13.81 12.05
CA ARG A 114 -16.48 -13.13 13.20
C ARG A 114 -17.04 -11.76 12.82
N ALA A 115 -16.29 -10.98 12.05
CA ALA A 115 -16.72 -9.67 11.57
C ALA A 115 -17.98 -9.77 10.70
N ALA A 116 -18.00 -10.70 9.74
CA ALA A 116 -19.14 -10.92 8.86
C ALA A 116 -20.39 -11.34 9.64
N ARG A 117 -20.23 -12.24 10.62
CA ARG A 117 -21.33 -12.72 11.47
C ARG A 117 -21.92 -11.60 12.32
N ASN A 118 -21.06 -10.84 13.01
CA ASN A 118 -21.50 -9.68 13.78
C ASN A 118 -22.23 -8.66 12.90
N PHE A 119 -21.66 -8.36 11.73
CA PHE A 119 -22.23 -7.37 10.82
C PHE A 119 -23.60 -7.81 10.30
N GLY A 120 -23.72 -9.06 9.81
CA GLY A 120 -24.98 -9.59 9.29
C GLY A 120 -26.10 -9.62 10.35
N GLU A 121 -25.79 -10.07 11.56
CA GLU A 121 -26.77 -10.10 12.66
C GLU A 121 -27.23 -8.72 13.08
N VAL A 122 -26.29 -7.78 13.29
CA VAL A 122 -26.62 -6.41 13.73
C VAL A 122 -27.32 -5.62 12.61
N ALA A 123 -26.91 -5.81 11.35
CA ALA A 123 -27.58 -5.16 10.21
C ALA A 123 -29.03 -5.63 10.07
N LYS A 124 -29.29 -6.92 10.30
CA LYS A 124 -30.65 -7.46 10.31
C LYS A 124 -31.48 -6.87 11.43
N ALA A 125 -30.93 -6.83 12.65
CA ALA A 125 -31.61 -6.25 13.81
C ALA A 125 -31.90 -4.75 13.63
N ALA A 126 -31.03 -4.02 12.92
CA ALA A 126 -31.19 -2.60 12.62
C ALA A 126 -32.19 -2.32 11.47
N GLY A 127 -32.71 -3.35 10.80
CA GLY A 127 -33.67 -3.20 9.70
C GLY A 127 -33.05 -2.76 8.37
N VAL A 128 -31.76 -3.06 8.14
CA VAL A 128 -31.12 -2.83 6.85
C VAL A 128 -31.86 -3.61 5.76
N LYS A 129 -32.08 -3.01 4.60
CA LYS A 129 -32.84 -3.57 3.49
C LYS A 129 -31.98 -4.32 2.48
N GLY A 130 -30.67 -4.06 2.44
CA GLY A 130 -29.77 -4.75 1.54
C GLY A 130 -28.29 -4.57 1.87
N LEU A 131 -27.51 -5.59 1.52
CA LEU A 131 -26.06 -5.61 1.64
C LEU A 131 -25.42 -5.69 0.25
N ILE A 132 -24.34 -4.96 0.06
CA ILE A 132 -23.49 -5.07 -1.13
C ILE A 132 -22.10 -5.49 -0.67
N TYR A 133 -21.61 -6.62 -1.19
CA TYR A 133 -20.33 -7.20 -0.83
C TYR A 133 -19.48 -7.44 -2.07
N VAL A 134 -18.21 -7.07 -2.03
CA VAL A 134 -17.22 -7.54 -3.02
C VAL A 134 -16.54 -8.74 -2.40
N GLY A 135 -16.63 -9.90 -3.06
CA GLY A 135 -15.97 -11.15 -2.69
C GLY A 135 -14.68 -11.39 -3.49
N GLY A 136 -14.36 -12.66 -3.73
CA GLY A 136 -13.25 -13.07 -4.61
C GLY A 136 -13.72 -14.11 -5.63
N LEU A 137 -13.37 -13.94 -6.90
CA LEU A 137 -13.70 -14.93 -7.91
C LEU A 137 -12.89 -16.21 -7.68
N GLY A 138 -13.59 -17.34 -7.66
CA GLY A 138 -13.03 -18.64 -7.37
C GLY A 138 -14.06 -19.71 -7.67
N ARG A 139 -13.58 -20.93 -7.86
CA ARG A 139 -14.41 -22.09 -8.15
C ARG A 139 -14.81 -22.79 -6.85
N ASP A 140 -16.11 -22.88 -6.60
CA ASP A 140 -16.66 -23.58 -5.43
C ASP A 140 -16.29 -25.07 -5.43
N ASP A 141 -16.00 -25.65 -6.61
CA ASP A 141 -15.60 -27.04 -6.82
C ASP A 141 -14.08 -27.28 -6.71
N GLU A 142 -13.27 -26.25 -6.49
CA GLU A 142 -11.82 -26.36 -6.34
C GLU A 142 -11.37 -26.22 -4.89
N GLN A 143 -10.22 -26.80 -4.55
CA GLN A 143 -9.56 -26.54 -3.27
C GLN A 143 -8.98 -25.12 -3.26
N LEU A 144 -9.78 -24.15 -2.86
CA LEU A 144 -9.40 -22.73 -2.82
C LEU A 144 -8.28 -22.46 -1.80
N SER A 145 -7.40 -21.53 -2.15
CA SER A 145 -6.48 -20.88 -1.19
C SER A 145 -7.24 -20.34 0.03
N ALA A 146 -6.59 -20.30 1.20
CA ALA A 146 -7.17 -19.76 2.43
C ALA A 146 -7.79 -18.36 2.23
N HIS A 147 -7.13 -17.52 1.43
CA HIS A 147 -7.64 -16.19 1.08
C HIS A 147 -8.99 -16.27 0.33
N LEU A 148 -9.09 -17.01 -0.76
CA LEU A 148 -10.34 -17.12 -1.53
C LEU A 148 -11.44 -17.83 -0.73
N ARG A 149 -11.08 -18.85 0.05
CA ARG A 149 -12.00 -19.59 0.91
C ARG A 149 -12.63 -18.69 1.97
N SER A 150 -11.84 -17.88 2.66
CA SER A 150 -12.34 -16.88 3.60
C SER A 150 -13.28 -15.87 2.93
N ARG A 151 -12.97 -15.44 1.70
CA ARG A 151 -13.82 -14.49 0.96
C ARG A 151 -15.17 -15.08 0.58
N HIS A 152 -15.20 -16.37 0.22
CA HIS A 152 -16.43 -17.12 -0.04
C HIS A 152 -17.22 -17.33 1.24
N GLU A 153 -16.56 -17.76 2.32
CA GLU A 153 -17.16 -17.97 3.64
C GLU A 153 -17.82 -16.69 4.17
N VAL A 154 -17.17 -15.53 4.03
CA VAL A 154 -17.79 -14.23 4.38
C VAL A 154 -19.07 -13.99 3.58
N GLY A 155 -19.04 -14.25 2.27
CA GLY A 155 -20.24 -14.14 1.43
C GLY A 155 -21.36 -15.05 1.90
N ASP A 156 -21.06 -16.29 2.26
CA ASP A 156 -22.02 -17.25 2.80
C ASP A 156 -22.62 -16.79 4.12
N ILE A 157 -21.81 -16.29 5.05
CA ILE A 157 -22.26 -15.78 6.35
C ILE A 157 -23.18 -14.58 6.17
N LEU A 158 -22.83 -13.65 5.28
CA LEU A 158 -23.68 -12.49 5.00
C LEU A 158 -25.02 -12.92 4.39
N ARG A 159 -25.05 -13.91 3.49
CA ARG A 159 -26.31 -14.47 2.96
C ARG A 159 -27.15 -15.16 4.03
N GLN A 160 -26.51 -15.92 4.91
CA GLN A 160 -27.17 -16.64 6.01
C GLN A 160 -27.81 -15.68 7.04
N SER A 161 -27.46 -14.40 7.03
CA SER A 161 -28.16 -13.39 7.85
C SER A 161 -29.66 -13.28 7.49
N GLY A 162 -30.05 -13.64 6.26
CA GLY A 162 -31.41 -13.50 5.75
C GLY A 162 -31.75 -12.08 5.29
N LEU A 163 -30.75 -11.19 5.19
CA LEU A 163 -30.86 -9.94 4.47
C LEU A 163 -30.69 -10.15 2.97
N PRO A 164 -31.25 -9.25 2.14
CA PRO A 164 -30.89 -9.27 0.74
C PRO A 164 -29.41 -8.96 0.51
N VAL A 165 -28.72 -9.76 -0.30
CA VAL A 165 -27.27 -9.61 -0.53
C VAL A 165 -26.93 -9.61 -2.03
N CYS A 166 -26.34 -8.51 -2.50
CA CYS A 166 -25.67 -8.44 -3.80
C CYS A 166 -24.17 -8.69 -3.61
N GLU A 167 -23.69 -9.88 -3.97
CA GLU A 167 -22.26 -10.21 -3.95
C GLU A 167 -21.65 -10.06 -5.35
N PHE A 168 -20.56 -9.30 -5.46
CA PHE A 168 -19.69 -9.27 -6.63
C PHE A 168 -18.44 -10.12 -6.40
N ARG A 169 -18.36 -11.28 -7.05
CA ARG A 169 -17.15 -12.12 -7.07
C ARG A 169 -16.23 -11.62 -8.17
N ALA A 170 -15.30 -10.74 -7.79
CA ALA A 170 -14.38 -10.09 -8.72
C ALA A 170 -13.09 -10.88 -8.94
N SER A 171 -12.62 -10.92 -10.20
CA SER A 171 -11.26 -11.33 -10.53
C SER A 171 -10.23 -10.30 -10.04
N ALA A 172 -8.95 -10.49 -10.40
CA ALA A 172 -7.87 -9.55 -10.05
C ALA A 172 -8.22 -8.12 -10.47
N VAL A 173 -8.23 -7.20 -9.51
CA VAL A 173 -8.59 -5.79 -9.74
C VAL A 173 -7.37 -5.01 -10.21
N ILE A 174 -7.46 -4.39 -11.38
CA ILE A 174 -6.40 -3.58 -11.99
C ILE A 174 -6.72 -2.10 -11.83
N GLY A 175 -5.88 -1.40 -11.09
CA GLY A 175 -5.98 0.04 -10.87
C GLY A 175 -4.80 0.55 -10.04
N SER A 176 -4.45 1.82 -10.18
CA SER A 176 -3.33 2.40 -9.42
C SER A 176 -3.57 2.26 -7.92
N GLY A 177 -2.61 1.63 -7.23
CA GLY A 177 -2.70 1.36 -5.80
C GLY A 177 -3.45 0.07 -5.43
N SER A 178 -3.91 -0.74 -6.40
CA SER A 178 -4.45 -2.07 -6.14
C SER A 178 -3.33 -3.07 -5.87
N ALA A 179 -3.55 -4.07 -5.02
CA ALA A 179 -2.51 -5.04 -4.69
C ALA A 179 -2.01 -5.80 -5.94
N SER A 180 -2.91 -6.20 -6.84
CA SER A 180 -2.57 -6.91 -8.08
C SER A 180 -1.76 -6.04 -9.05
N PHE A 181 -2.16 -4.78 -9.25
CA PHE A 181 -1.44 -3.85 -10.12
C PHE A 181 -0.06 -3.52 -9.56
N GLU A 182 0.02 -3.25 -8.26
CA GLU A 182 1.29 -2.95 -7.59
C GLU A 182 2.26 -4.13 -7.59
N LEU A 183 1.75 -5.37 -7.51
CA LEU A 183 2.54 -6.58 -7.70
C LEU A 183 3.09 -6.64 -9.12
N ILE A 184 2.24 -6.59 -10.15
CA ILE A 184 2.65 -6.62 -11.56
C ILE A 184 3.72 -5.56 -11.85
N ARG A 185 3.45 -4.32 -11.41
CA ARG A 185 4.35 -3.18 -11.52
C ARG A 185 5.69 -3.45 -10.84
N GLY A 186 5.66 -3.90 -9.59
CA GLY A 186 6.86 -4.21 -8.82
C GLY A 186 7.72 -5.30 -9.46
N LEU A 187 7.10 -6.32 -10.07
CA LEU A 187 7.82 -7.37 -10.77
C LEU A 187 8.46 -6.86 -12.07
N VAL A 188 7.67 -6.22 -12.93
CA VAL A 188 8.11 -5.77 -14.26
C VAL A 188 9.15 -4.66 -14.17
N GLU A 189 9.02 -3.73 -13.22
CA GLU A 189 9.99 -2.65 -13.04
C GLU A 189 11.33 -3.11 -12.45
N ARG A 190 11.38 -4.28 -11.79
CA ARG A 190 12.60 -4.72 -11.08
C ARG A 190 13.35 -5.83 -11.79
N LEU A 191 12.63 -6.65 -12.56
CA LEU A 191 13.15 -7.95 -12.95
C LEU A 191 13.10 -8.09 -14.47
N PRO A 192 14.22 -7.77 -15.15
CA PRO A 192 14.31 -7.90 -16.59
C PRO A 192 14.25 -9.36 -17.05
N ILE A 193 14.60 -10.31 -16.17
CA ILE A 193 14.45 -11.75 -16.37
C ILE A 193 13.67 -12.29 -15.17
N MET A 194 12.56 -12.99 -15.43
CA MET A 194 11.71 -13.58 -14.41
C MET A 194 11.65 -15.10 -14.60
N LEU A 195 12.21 -15.85 -13.66
CA LEU A 195 12.01 -17.29 -13.56
C LEU A 195 10.71 -17.52 -12.81
N THR A 196 9.67 -17.94 -13.53
CA THR A 196 8.31 -18.05 -12.99
C THR A 196 7.85 -19.50 -12.90
N PRO A 197 6.98 -19.86 -11.96
CA PRO A 197 6.32 -21.16 -11.99
C PRO A 197 5.40 -21.30 -13.21
N LYS A 198 5.01 -22.54 -13.56
CA LYS A 198 4.07 -22.81 -14.67
C LYS A 198 2.70 -22.14 -14.50
N TRP A 199 2.23 -21.93 -13.27
CA TRP A 199 0.93 -21.30 -13.00
C TRP A 199 0.80 -19.87 -13.54
N VAL A 200 1.90 -19.19 -13.88
CA VAL A 200 1.85 -17.85 -14.48
C VAL A 200 1.10 -17.83 -15.83
N LYS A 201 0.93 -19.01 -16.45
CA LYS A 201 0.14 -19.23 -17.67
C LYS A 201 -1.36 -19.43 -17.39
N GLY A 202 -1.75 -19.62 -16.14
CA GLY A 202 -3.14 -19.73 -15.72
C GLY A 202 -3.93 -18.50 -16.14
N LYS A 203 -5.15 -18.72 -16.65
CA LYS A 203 -6.01 -17.66 -17.15
C LYS A 203 -6.72 -16.95 -16.00
N ALA A 204 -6.80 -15.64 -16.10
CA ALA A 204 -7.60 -14.76 -15.28
C ALA A 204 -8.39 -13.82 -16.19
N GLN A 205 -9.46 -13.23 -15.67
CA GLN A 205 -10.26 -12.22 -16.36
C GLN A 205 -10.24 -10.90 -15.56
N PRO A 206 -9.08 -10.24 -15.45
CA PRO A 206 -8.87 -9.10 -14.57
C PRO A 206 -9.84 -7.97 -14.87
N ILE A 207 -10.38 -7.32 -13.83
CA ILE A 207 -11.35 -6.22 -13.95
C ILE A 207 -10.68 -4.89 -13.62
N ALA A 208 -10.99 -3.83 -14.37
CA ALA A 208 -10.54 -2.49 -14.02
C ALA A 208 -11.26 -1.98 -12.77
N ILE A 209 -10.56 -1.18 -11.95
CA ILE A 209 -11.18 -0.57 -10.77
C ILE A 209 -12.38 0.31 -11.15
N ASP A 210 -12.29 1.07 -12.24
CA ASP A 210 -13.38 1.93 -12.72
C ASP A 210 -14.65 1.09 -12.99
N ASP A 211 -14.54 -0.02 -13.73
CA ASP A 211 -15.68 -0.89 -14.04
C ASP A 211 -16.27 -1.54 -12.78
N LEU A 212 -15.42 -1.94 -11.83
CA LEU A 212 -15.87 -2.51 -10.56
C LEU A 212 -16.67 -1.47 -9.74
N LEU A 213 -16.24 -0.22 -9.74
CA LEU A 213 -16.97 0.86 -9.08
C LEU A 213 -18.30 1.12 -9.78
N ASP A 214 -18.35 1.05 -11.11
CA ASP A 214 -19.61 1.17 -11.87
C ASP A 214 -20.59 0.05 -11.49
N TYR A 215 -20.14 -1.21 -11.39
CA TYR A 215 -20.97 -2.31 -10.88
C TYR A 215 -21.50 -2.02 -9.47
N LEU A 216 -20.65 -1.53 -8.56
CA LEU A 216 -21.04 -1.22 -7.19
C LEU A 216 -22.04 -0.07 -7.10
N MET A 217 -21.93 0.92 -7.98
CA MET A 217 -22.87 2.05 -8.07
C MET A 217 -24.22 1.61 -8.64
N GLU A 218 -24.21 0.80 -9.71
CA GLU A 218 -25.43 0.29 -10.34
C GLU A 218 -26.16 -0.73 -9.45
N ALA A 219 -25.46 -1.42 -8.55
CA ALA A 219 -26.06 -2.32 -7.57
C ALA A 219 -27.15 -1.67 -6.70
N LEU A 220 -27.06 -0.36 -6.44
CA LEU A 220 -28.10 0.37 -5.69
C LEU A 220 -29.43 0.46 -6.46
N ARG A 221 -29.40 0.29 -7.78
CA ARG A 221 -30.57 0.40 -8.66
C ARG A 221 -31.21 -0.96 -8.95
N ILE A 222 -30.52 -2.06 -8.64
CA ILE A 222 -31.02 -3.40 -8.91
C ILE A 222 -31.81 -3.90 -7.70
N PRO A 223 -33.08 -4.31 -7.90
CA PRO A 223 -33.82 -4.95 -6.85
C PRO A 223 -33.28 -6.35 -6.57
N VAL A 224 -32.86 -6.58 -5.33
CA VAL A 224 -32.48 -7.91 -4.86
C VAL A 224 -33.47 -8.29 -3.76
N ALA A 225 -34.30 -9.30 -4.03
CA ALA A 225 -35.32 -9.78 -3.08
C ALA A 225 -34.74 -10.76 -2.03
N GLU A 226 -33.75 -11.56 -2.44
CA GLU A 226 -33.01 -12.49 -1.58
C GLU A 226 -31.51 -12.22 -1.76
N TYR A 227 -30.72 -13.15 -2.25
CA TYR A 227 -29.33 -12.88 -2.60
C TYR A 227 -29.06 -13.17 -4.07
N ARG A 228 -28.06 -12.48 -4.62
CA ARG A 228 -27.53 -12.78 -5.94
C ARG A 228 -26.02 -12.64 -5.94
N ILE A 229 -25.36 -13.62 -6.54
CA ILE A 229 -23.93 -13.62 -6.79
C ILE A 229 -23.72 -13.23 -8.25
N TYR A 230 -22.87 -12.25 -8.49
CA TYR A 230 -22.45 -11.80 -9.80
C TYR A 230 -20.95 -11.99 -9.94
N GLU A 231 -20.53 -12.84 -10.88
CA GLU A 231 -19.13 -12.95 -11.25
C GLU A 231 -18.76 -11.76 -12.16
N VAL A 232 -17.69 -11.03 -11.81
CA VAL A 232 -17.26 -9.84 -12.56
C VAL A 232 -15.79 -9.92 -12.95
N GLY A 233 -15.53 -9.59 -14.21
CA GLY A 233 -14.23 -9.62 -14.85
C GLY A 233 -14.16 -8.62 -16.01
N GLY A 234 -12.96 -8.32 -16.48
CA GLY A 234 -12.74 -7.46 -17.65
C GLY A 234 -13.14 -8.12 -18.97
N ALA A 235 -12.91 -7.42 -20.09
CA ALA A 235 -13.21 -7.95 -21.42
C ALA A 235 -12.30 -9.13 -21.81
N ASP A 236 -11.05 -9.15 -21.33
CA ASP A 236 -10.02 -10.06 -21.80
C ASP A 236 -9.74 -11.20 -20.82
N GLN A 237 -9.59 -12.42 -21.35
CA GLN A 237 -9.08 -13.58 -20.61
C GLN A 237 -7.58 -13.77 -20.85
N VAL A 238 -6.78 -13.28 -19.90
CA VAL A 238 -5.33 -13.15 -20.03
C VAL A 238 -4.60 -13.95 -18.96
N SER A 239 -3.37 -14.37 -19.25
CA SER A 239 -2.52 -14.96 -18.22
C SER A 239 -1.82 -13.87 -17.39
N TYR A 240 -1.28 -14.23 -16.24
CA TYR A 240 -0.42 -13.31 -15.47
C TYR A 240 0.81 -12.87 -16.28
N ALA A 241 1.35 -13.75 -17.11
CA ALA A 241 2.42 -13.39 -18.04
C ALA A 241 1.97 -12.33 -19.06
N ASP A 242 0.74 -12.42 -19.56
CA ASP A 242 0.18 -11.45 -20.50
C ASP A 242 -0.06 -10.10 -19.82
N MET A 243 -0.54 -10.08 -18.57
CA MET A 243 -0.68 -8.85 -17.78
C MET A 243 0.68 -8.16 -17.55
N MET A 244 1.72 -8.93 -17.21
CA MET A 244 3.08 -8.40 -17.05
C MET A 244 3.64 -7.85 -18.36
N ARG A 245 3.41 -8.54 -19.48
CA ARG A 245 3.81 -8.04 -20.82
C ARG A 245 3.03 -6.78 -21.21
N ALA A 246 1.73 -6.72 -20.94
CA ALA A 246 0.91 -5.55 -21.21
C ALA A 246 1.40 -4.33 -20.43
N TYR A 247 1.68 -4.50 -19.13
CA TYR A 247 2.32 -3.47 -18.32
C TYR A 247 3.68 -3.05 -18.89
N GLY A 248 4.52 -4.03 -19.24
CA GLY A 248 5.84 -3.79 -19.82
C GLY A 248 5.78 -2.94 -21.08
N ARG A 249 4.94 -3.32 -22.06
CA ARG A 249 4.76 -2.57 -23.32
C ARG A 249 4.46 -1.10 -23.08
N GLN A 250 3.56 -0.80 -22.14
CA GLN A 250 3.16 0.58 -21.83
C GLN A 250 4.23 1.39 -21.08
N ARG A 251 5.21 0.71 -20.48
CA ARG A 251 6.34 1.33 -19.78
C ARG A 251 7.65 1.26 -20.55
N GLY A 252 7.64 0.75 -21.79
CA GLY A 252 8.86 0.53 -22.57
C GLY A 252 9.78 -0.54 -21.97
N LEU A 253 9.22 -1.49 -21.21
CA LEU A 253 9.92 -2.59 -20.57
C LEU A 253 9.54 -3.91 -21.24
N SER A 254 10.52 -4.78 -21.46
CA SER A 254 10.32 -6.09 -22.07
C SER A 254 10.92 -7.20 -21.20
N PRO A 255 10.24 -7.56 -20.09
CA PRO A 255 10.77 -8.60 -19.21
C PRO A 255 10.75 -9.96 -19.92
N LEU A 256 11.86 -10.70 -19.83
CA LEU A 256 11.98 -12.07 -20.30
C LEU A 256 11.39 -13.02 -19.24
N ILE A 257 10.22 -13.58 -19.53
CA ILE A 257 9.50 -14.49 -18.61
C ILE A 257 9.80 -15.93 -19.01
N ILE A 258 10.49 -16.66 -18.14
CA ILE A 258 10.92 -18.05 -18.35
C ILE A 258 10.17 -18.95 -17.36
N PRO A 259 9.16 -19.72 -17.81
CA PRO A 259 8.45 -20.65 -16.94
C PRO A 259 9.31 -21.89 -16.64
N VAL A 260 9.51 -22.21 -15.36
CA VAL A 260 10.26 -23.39 -14.90
C VAL A 260 9.36 -24.41 -14.19
N PRO A 261 9.66 -25.73 -14.26
CA PRO A 261 8.74 -26.77 -13.79
C PRO A 261 8.64 -26.89 -12.27
N VAL A 262 9.69 -26.54 -11.53
CA VAL A 262 9.81 -26.82 -10.08
C VAL A 262 10.27 -25.57 -9.32
N LEU A 263 9.54 -24.46 -9.44
CA LEU A 263 9.65 -23.41 -8.44
C LEU A 263 8.60 -23.74 -7.36
N THR A 264 9.05 -24.18 -6.19
CA THR A 264 8.15 -24.34 -5.04
C THR A 264 7.52 -22.97 -4.71
N PRO A 265 6.28 -22.92 -4.18
CA PRO A 265 5.65 -21.67 -3.74
C PRO A 265 6.54 -20.86 -2.78
N TRP A 266 7.42 -21.53 -2.01
CA TRP A 266 8.41 -20.92 -1.13
C TRP A 266 9.56 -20.22 -1.87
N LEU A 267 10.15 -20.83 -2.90
CA LEU A 267 11.18 -20.16 -3.73
C LEU A 267 10.58 -18.95 -4.47
N SER A 268 9.31 -19.08 -4.89
CA SER A 268 8.54 -17.99 -5.49
C SER A 268 8.36 -16.82 -4.51
N ALA A 269 8.20 -17.11 -3.21
CA ALA A 269 8.10 -16.13 -2.13
C ALA A 269 9.42 -15.39 -1.84
N LEU A 270 10.56 -16.10 -1.93
CA LEU A 270 11.90 -15.52 -1.72
C LEU A 270 12.22 -14.40 -2.74
N TRP A 271 11.84 -14.63 -4.01
CA TRP A 271 11.98 -13.67 -5.09
C TRP A 271 11.12 -12.41 -4.92
N LEU A 272 9.99 -12.50 -4.22
CA LEU A 272 9.13 -11.35 -3.91
C LEU A 272 9.64 -10.52 -2.73
N GLY A 273 10.34 -11.17 -1.81
CA GLY A 273 11.11 -10.49 -0.77
C GLY A 273 12.15 -9.54 -1.37
N LEU A 274 12.75 -9.92 -2.51
CA LEU A 274 13.70 -9.09 -3.28
C LEU A 274 13.02 -7.87 -3.94
N VAL A 275 11.75 -8.01 -4.30
CA VAL A 275 10.96 -6.94 -4.90
C VAL A 275 10.55 -5.94 -3.83
N THR A 276 9.98 -6.37 -2.69
CA THR A 276 9.70 -5.46 -1.56
C THR A 276 9.28 -6.20 -0.26
N PRO A 277 9.79 -5.83 0.93
CA PRO A 277 9.47 -6.50 2.21
C PRO A 277 7.97 -6.52 2.58
N LEU A 278 7.21 -5.48 2.20
CA LEU A 278 5.76 -5.41 2.46
C LEU A 278 4.98 -6.52 1.74
N TYR A 279 5.48 -7.02 0.61
CA TYR A 279 4.84 -8.09 -0.17
C TYR A 279 5.25 -9.48 0.30
N ALA A 280 6.35 -9.64 1.03
CA ALA A 280 6.69 -10.94 1.61
C ALA A 280 5.64 -11.41 2.64
N ARG A 281 5.05 -10.46 3.39
CA ARG A 281 4.04 -10.77 4.42
C ARG A 281 2.63 -10.97 3.86
N ILE A 282 2.21 -10.13 2.91
CA ILE A 282 0.83 -10.14 2.36
C ILE A 282 0.75 -10.85 1.00
N GLY A 283 1.84 -10.81 0.23
CA GLY A 283 1.93 -11.44 -1.08
C GLY A 283 1.82 -12.95 -1.03
N ARG A 284 2.21 -13.64 0.05
CA ARG A 284 2.03 -15.11 0.14
C ARG A 284 0.57 -15.54 -0.02
N ALA A 285 -0.35 -14.89 0.67
CA ALA A 285 -1.79 -15.18 0.56
C ALA A 285 -2.35 -14.79 -0.81
N ILE A 286 -1.96 -13.62 -1.34
CA ILE A 286 -2.35 -13.17 -2.69
C ILE A 286 -1.83 -14.14 -3.75
N ILE A 287 -0.60 -14.63 -3.62
CA ILE A 287 0.02 -15.51 -4.61
C ILE A 287 -0.52 -16.92 -4.55
N ALA A 288 -0.79 -17.42 -3.34
CA ALA A 288 -1.58 -18.64 -3.20
C ALA A 288 -2.93 -18.51 -3.93
N SER A 289 -3.58 -17.33 -3.90
CA SER A 289 -4.81 -17.10 -4.66
C SER A 289 -4.61 -16.92 -6.17
N ILE A 290 -3.46 -16.41 -6.62
CA ILE A 290 -3.10 -16.20 -8.04
C ILE A 290 -2.98 -17.52 -8.82
N VAL A 291 -2.70 -18.63 -8.13
CA VAL A 291 -2.61 -19.96 -8.74
C VAL A 291 -3.96 -20.43 -9.30
N HIS A 292 -5.08 -19.90 -8.79
CA HIS A 292 -6.41 -20.29 -9.24
C HIS A 292 -6.83 -19.58 -10.53
N VAL A 293 -7.56 -20.32 -11.38
CA VAL A 293 -8.18 -19.76 -12.58
C VAL A 293 -9.35 -18.88 -12.17
N THR A 294 -9.28 -17.59 -12.50
CA THR A 294 -10.27 -16.57 -12.11
C THR A 294 -10.93 -15.97 -13.33
N VAL A 295 -11.60 -16.85 -14.10
CA VAL A 295 -12.33 -16.53 -15.33
C VAL A 295 -13.83 -16.57 -15.03
N VAL A 296 -14.57 -15.58 -15.55
CA VAL A 296 -16.02 -15.49 -15.37
C VAL A 296 -16.72 -16.60 -16.15
N ARG A 297 -17.55 -17.37 -15.46
CA ARG A 297 -18.40 -18.44 -16.01
C ARG A 297 -19.84 -17.99 -16.12
N ASP A 298 -20.34 -17.28 -15.11
CA ASP A 298 -21.67 -16.68 -15.13
C ASP A 298 -21.64 -15.25 -15.69
N ARG A 299 -22.19 -15.06 -16.89
CA ARG A 299 -22.26 -13.77 -17.56
C ARG A 299 -23.46 -12.91 -17.17
N THR A 300 -24.26 -13.32 -16.17
CA THR A 300 -25.46 -12.58 -15.73
C THR A 300 -25.16 -11.12 -15.35
N ALA A 301 -23.95 -10.83 -14.85
CA ALA A 301 -23.55 -9.46 -14.55
C ALA A 301 -23.60 -8.54 -15.80
N LEU A 302 -23.17 -9.04 -16.96
CA LEU A 302 -23.13 -8.28 -18.21
C LEU A 302 -24.52 -7.99 -18.80
N THR A 303 -25.52 -8.79 -18.43
CA THR A 303 -26.91 -8.59 -18.88
C THR A 303 -27.72 -7.79 -17.88
N THR A 304 -27.37 -7.84 -16.59
CA THR A 304 -28.08 -7.14 -15.52
C THR A 304 -27.64 -5.68 -15.40
N PHE A 305 -26.35 -5.41 -15.53
CA PHE A 305 -25.79 -4.09 -15.31
C PHE A 305 -25.41 -3.43 -16.65
N PRO A 306 -25.60 -2.11 -16.80
CA PRO A 306 -25.20 -1.37 -18.01
C PRO A 306 -23.67 -1.11 -18.06
N VAL A 307 -22.86 -2.00 -17.51
CA VAL A 307 -21.40 -1.88 -17.44
C VAL A 307 -20.79 -2.60 -18.64
N ARG A 308 -19.84 -1.93 -19.31
CA ARG A 308 -19.06 -2.52 -20.41
C ARG A 308 -17.60 -2.63 -19.98
N PRO A 309 -17.17 -3.80 -19.47
CA PRO A 309 -15.83 -3.92 -18.92
C PRO A 309 -14.76 -3.64 -19.96
N MET A 310 -13.69 -2.96 -19.55
CA MET A 310 -12.57 -2.64 -20.42
C MET A 310 -11.60 -3.81 -20.57
N GLY A 311 -10.80 -3.76 -21.64
CA GLY A 311 -9.69 -4.69 -21.85
C GLY A 311 -8.48 -4.37 -20.97
N ILE A 312 -7.56 -5.33 -20.87
CA ILE A 312 -6.40 -5.24 -19.97
C ILE A 312 -5.46 -4.08 -20.32
N ASP A 313 -5.24 -3.81 -21.60
CA ASP A 313 -4.37 -2.72 -22.04
C ASP A 313 -4.96 -1.37 -21.62
N GLU A 314 -6.28 -1.19 -21.77
CA GLU A 314 -6.97 0.03 -21.34
C GLU A 314 -6.97 0.18 -19.82
N ALA A 315 -7.22 -0.90 -19.07
CA ALA A 315 -7.18 -0.91 -17.60
C ALA A 315 -5.80 -0.48 -17.07
N ILE A 316 -4.72 -1.02 -17.64
CA ILE A 316 -3.35 -0.65 -17.27
C ILE A 316 -3.05 0.79 -17.67
N ARG A 317 -3.48 1.22 -18.85
CA ARG A 317 -3.26 2.59 -19.35
C ARG A 317 -3.91 3.61 -18.43
N ARG A 318 -5.15 3.37 -18.00
CA ARG A 318 -5.85 4.20 -17.03
C ARG A 318 -5.20 4.16 -15.66
N ALA A 319 -4.80 2.98 -15.19
CA ALA A 319 -4.07 2.85 -13.93
C ALA A 319 -2.77 3.67 -13.94
N LEU A 320 -2.02 3.67 -15.03
CA LEU A 320 -0.82 4.49 -15.21
C LEU A 320 -1.13 5.99 -15.31
N ALA A 321 -2.15 6.37 -16.07
CA ALA A 321 -2.52 7.77 -16.28
C ALA A 321 -3.08 8.43 -15.02
N GLN A 322 -3.83 7.68 -14.22
CA GLN A 322 -4.47 8.19 -13.01
C GLN A 322 -3.61 7.95 -11.75
N GLU A 323 -2.38 7.47 -11.91
CA GLU A 323 -1.48 7.10 -10.81
C GLU A 323 -1.24 8.24 -9.81
N GLU A 324 -1.02 9.46 -10.30
CA GLU A 324 -0.81 10.64 -9.44
C GLU A 324 -2.07 11.03 -8.65
N LYS A 325 -3.26 10.99 -9.27
CA LYS A 325 -4.53 11.33 -8.61
C LYS A 325 -4.92 10.24 -7.60
N HIS A 326 -4.84 8.98 -7.98
CA HIS A 326 -5.30 7.85 -7.16
C HIS A 326 -4.36 7.47 -6.02
N PHE A 327 -3.05 7.66 -6.19
CA PHE A 327 -2.07 7.47 -5.10
C PHE A 327 -2.25 8.47 -3.95
N SER A 328 -2.84 9.64 -4.23
CA SER A 328 -3.21 10.64 -3.22
C SER A 328 -4.55 10.36 -2.53
N ALA A 329 -5.46 9.64 -3.21
CA ALA A 329 -6.79 9.34 -2.69
C ALA A 329 -6.81 8.17 -1.70
N THR A 330 -6.39 6.96 -2.11
CA THR A 330 -6.36 5.74 -1.26
C THR A 330 -5.48 4.63 -1.85
N ARG A 331 -4.81 3.85 -0.99
CA ARG A 331 -4.04 2.64 -1.37
C ARG A 331 -4.55 1.39 -0.67
N TRP A 332 -4.27 0.22 -1.24
CA TRP A 332 -4.53 -1.06 -0.56
C TRP A 332 -3.85 -1.13 0.83
N SER A 333 -2.66 -0.54 0.96
CA SER A 333 -1.91 -0.49 2.22
C SER A 333 -2.50 0.46 3.28
N ASP A 334 -3.38 1.39 2.90
CA ASP A 334 -3.97 2.33 3.86
C ASP A 334 -4.94 1.62 4.81
N ALA A 335 -5.54 0.51 4.36
CA ALA A 335 -6.31 -0.40 5.20
C ALA A 335 -5.45 -1.05 6.31
N ILE A 336 -4.15 -1.25 6.06
CA ILE A 336 -3.17 -1.79 7.03
C ILE A 336 -2.84 -0.75 8.11
N SER A 337 -2.66 0.51 7.71
CA SER A 337 -2.40 1.60 8.67
C SER A 337 -3.63 1.89 9.54
N SER A 338 -4.81 1.51 9.06
CA SER A 338 -6.09 1.59 9.78
C SER A 338 -6.36 0.39 10.70
N SER A 339 -5.52 -0.67 10.67
CA SER A 339 -5.70 -1.93 11.42
C SER A 339 -4.73 -2.15 12.58
N GLY A 340 -3.80 -1.22 12.81
CA GLY A 340 -2.84 -1.28 13.91
C GLY A 340 -2.46 0.10 14.46
N ARG A 341 -1.79 0.11 15.62
CA ARG A 341 -1.24 1.34 16.23
C ARG A 341 -0.29 2.03 15.24
N LEU A 342 -0.54 3.30 14.94
CA LEU A 342 0.37 4.15 14.17
C LEU A 342 1.74 4.22 14.87
N PRO A 343 2.84 3.79 14.23
CA PRO A 343 4.17 4.09 14.74
C PRO A 343 4.44 5.58 14.49
N SER A 344 4.59 6.36 15.56
CA SER A 344 5.16 7.70 15.46
C SER A 344 6.69 7.56 15.38
N TRP A 345 7.25 7.45 14.18
CA TRP A 345 8.59 7.91 13.78
C TRP A 345 9.12 7.21 12.52
N GLY A 346 9.93 7.95 11.75
CA GLY A 346 10.93 7.40 10.81
C GLY A 346 10.40 7.04 9.43
N GLY A 347 11.06 7.55 8.38
CA GLY A 347 10.67 7.45 6.97
C GLY A 347 10.14 6.07 6.55
N VAL A 348 8.87 6.03 6.15
CA VAL A 348 8.22 4.83 5.62
C VAL A 348 8.50 4.76 4.11
N ARG A 349 9.05 3.62 3.66
CA ARG A 349 9.28 3.33 2.24
C ARG A 349 7.98 2.77 1.64
N PHE A 350 7.37 3.50 0.70
CA PHE A 350 6.07 3.14 0.12
C PHE A 350 6.21 2.59 -1.32
N GLY A 351 6.15 1.27 -1.50
CA GLY A 351 6.11 0.64 -2.84
C GLY A 351 7.47 0.61 -3.58
N THR A 352 7.50 0.95 -4.88
CA THR A 352 8.78 1.17 -5.62
C THR A 352 9.24 2.62 -5.57
N ARG A 353 8.32 3.53 -5.19
CA ARG A 353 8.57 4.94 -4.94
C ARG A 353 9.48 5.08 -3.72
N ILE A 354 10.62 5.70 -3.94
CA ILE A 354 11.59 5.97 -2.89
C ILE A 354 11.22 7.34 -2.30
N VAL A 355 10.95 7.35 -1.00
CA VAL A 355 10.56 8.54 -0.26
C VAL A 355 11.63 8.81 0.79
N ASP A 356 12.22 9.99 0.71
CA ASP A 356 13.22 10.47 1.66
C ASP A 356 12.66 11.74 2.32
N SER A 357 12.18 11.59 3.56
CA SER A 357 11.53 12.64 4.33
C SER A 357 12.38 13.04 5.52
N ARG A 358 12.64 14.34 5.65
CA ARG A 358 13.37 14.96 6.75
C ARG A 358 12.46 15.97 7.44
N THR A 359 12.58 16.05 8.77
CA THR A 359 11.83 17.03 9.56
C THR A 359 12.77 17.86 10.42
N LEU A 360 12.42 19.12 10.62
CA LEU A 360 13.17 20.04 11.47
C LEU A 360 12.19 21.05 12.08
N THR A 361 12.35 21.34 13.38
CA THR A 361 11.55 22.33 14.09
C THR A 361 12.29 23.67 14.16
N VAL A 362 11.56 24.77 14.02
CA VAL A 362 12.09 26.14 14.07
C VAL A 362 11.17 27.06 14.86
N HIS A 363 11.76 27.94 15.67
CA HIS A 363 11.06 29.01 16.39
C HIS A 363 10.76 30.18 15.45
N ALA A 364 9.81 29.97 14.54
CA ALA A 364 9.31 30.99 13.62
C ALA A 364 7.84 30.68 13.27
N PRO A 365 7.02 31.69 12.95
CA PRO A 365 5.65 31.46 12.52
C PRO A 365 5.63 30.76 11.15
N ALA A 366 4.61 29.93 10.91
CA ALA A 366 4.48 29.14 9.68
C ALA A 366 4.56 30.00 8.41
N SER A 367 4.04 31.22 8.45
CA SER A 367 4.09 32.17 7.33
C SER A 367 5.50 32.64 6.98
N ALA A 368 6.37 32.89 7.96
CA ALA A 368 7.75 33.28 7.70
C ALA A 368 8.54 32.10 7.11
N VAL A 369 8.31 30.90 7.63
CA VAL A 369 8.92 29.66 7.14
C VAL A 369 8.48 29.37 5.70
N PHE A 370 7.18 29.43 5.43
CA PHE A 370 6.62 29.13 4.12
C PHE A 370 7.08 30.14 3.07
N LYS A 371 7.20 31.41 3.42
CA LYS A 371 7.76 32.44 2.53
C LYS A 371 9.21 32.14 2.12
N CYS A 372 10.02 31.55 3.00
CA CYS A 372 11.37 31.09 2.63
C CYS A 372 11.33 29.90 1.66
N ILE A 373 10.35 29.00 1.80
CA ILE A 373 10.12 27.86 0.90
C ILE A 373 9.67 28.36 -0.48
N GLU A 374 8.78 29.35 -0.56
CA GLU A 374 8.35 29.95 -1.84
C GLU A 374 9.49 30.64 -2.59
N ARG A 375 10.56 31.03 -1.89
CA ARG A 375 11.77 31.67 -2.47
C ARG A 375 12.83 30.68 -2.97
N LEU A 376 12.58 29.37 -2.93
CA LEU A 376 13.49 28.37 -3.49
C LEU A 376 13.76 28.60 -4.99
N GLY A 377 14.99 28.34 -5.41
CA GLY A 377 15.44 28.40 -6.81
C GLY A 377 15.66 29.81 -7.36
N GLY A 378 16.11 29.91 -8.62
CA GLY A 378 16.51 31.17 -9.23
C GLY A 378 17.67 31.85 -8.49
N ASP A 379 17.67 33.18 -8.40
CA ASP A 379 18.77 33.97 -7.79
C ASP A 379 18.97 33.69 -6.29
N HIS A 380 17.96 33.16 -5.60
CA HIS A 380 18.04 32.80 -4.18
C HIS A 380 18.68 31.42 -3.96
N GLY A 381 18.77 30.61 -5.01
CA GLY A 381 19.27 29.25 -4.98
C GLY A 381 18.45 28.30 -4.09
N TRP A 382 19.04 27.17 -3.74
CA TRP A 382 18.39 26.07 -3.02
C TRP A 382 18.85 25.96 -1.56
N TYR A 383 19.33 27.08 -1.00
CA TYR A 383 19.87 27.25 0.36
C TYR A 383 21.05 26.36 0.78
N ALA A 384 21.44 25.38 -0.03
CA ALA A 384 22.64 24.58 0.17
C ALA A 384 23.13 23.93 -1.13
N TRP A 385 24.45 23.77 -1.24
CA TRP A 385 25.10 23.02 -2.32
C TRP A 385 24.65 23.44 -3.73
N ASN A 386 24.41 24.74 -3.97
CA ASN A 386 23.93 25.27 -5.26
C ASN A 386 24.80 24.83 -6.45
N TRP A 387 26.11 24.66 -6.26
CA TRP A 387 27.00 24.16 -7.32
C TRP A 387 26.68 22.72 -7.77
N LEU A 388 26.18 21.85 -6.88
CA LEU A 388 25.71 20.50 -7.23
C LEU A 388 24.44 20.57 -8.08
N TRP A 389 23.55 21.53 -7.79
CA TRP A 389 22.36 21.80 -8.60
C TRP A 389 22.72 22.29 -10.00
N HIS A 390 23.70 23.19 -10.12
CA HIS A 390 24.22 23.63 -11.41
C HIS A 390 24.91 22.51 -12.18
N LEU A 391 25.75 21.69 -11.52
CA LEU A 391 26.38 20.52 -12.14
C LEU A 391 25.33 19.53 -12.65
N ARG A 392 24.33 19.22 -11.81
CA ARG A 392 23.24 18.31 -12.18
C ARG A 392 22.40 18.87 -13.33
N GLY A 393 22.15 20.18 -13.34
CA GLY A 393 21.48 20.87 -14.45
C GLY A 393 22.27 20.90 -15.75
N PHE A 394 23.61 20.94 -15.67
CA PHE A 394 24.47 20.80 -16.85
C PHE A 394 24.42 19.37 -17.43
N ILE A 395 24.50 18.35 -16.57
CA ILE A 395 24.33 16.94 -16.97
C ILE A 395 22.95 16.71 -17.59
N ASP A 396 21.92 17.38 -17.05
CA ASP A 396 20.56 17.32 -17.58
C ASP A 396 20.48 17.79 -19.03
N LEU A 397 21.11 18.94 -19.32
CA LEU A 397 21.16 19.51 -20.66
C LEU A 397 21.86 18.57 -21.66
N LEU A 398 22.94 17.91 -21.23
CA LEU A 398 23.65 16.92 -22.06
C LEU A 398 22.79 15.68 -22.38
N GLN A 399 21.82 15.35 -21.52
CA GLN A 399 20.90 14.23 -21.69
C GLN A 399 19.59 14.62 -22.40
N GLY A 400 19.51 15.83 -22.96
CA GLY A 400 18.32 16.35 -23.64
C GLY A 400 17.24 16.90 -22.71
N GLY A 401 17.56 17.09 -21.43
CA GLY A 401 16.68 17.71 -20.43
C GLY A 401 16.65 19.24 -20.53
N VAL A 402 15.90 19.86 -19.63
CA VAL A 402 15.62 21.31 -19.64
C VAL A 402 16.78 22.15 -19.11
N GLY A 403 17.61 21.58 -18.25
CA GLY A 403 18.69 22.29 -17.55
C GLY A 403 18.20 23.41 -16.62
N MET A 404 19.13 24.08 -15.93
CA MET A 404 18.80 25.15 -14.95
C MET A 404 18.50 26.53 -15.60
N ARG A 405 18.25 26.59 -16.92
CA ARG A 405 18.16 27.86 -17.67
C ARG A 405 16.81 28.58 -17.59
N ARG A 406 15.78 27.94 -16.99
CA ARG A 406 14.41 28.48 -16.97
C ARG A 406 14.15 29.49 -15.84
N GLY A 407 15.00 29.54 -14.81
CA GLY A 407 14.84 30.47 -13.69
C GLY A 407 13.46 30.37 -13.02
N ARG A 408 12.91 31.51 -12.56
CA ARG A 408 11.56 31.59 -11.97
C ARG A 408 10.80 32.86 -12.40
N PRO A 409 9.45 32.82 -12.56
CA PRO A 409 8.67 33.99 -13.01
C PRO A 409 8.60 35.16 -12.03
N SER A 410 8.50 34.89 -10.72
CA SER A 410 8.39 35.91 -9.66
C SER A 410 9.35 35.59 -8.52
N ALA A 411 10.09 36.58 -8.02
CA ALA A 411 11.08 36.41 -6.95
C ALA A 411 10.47 36.10 -5.56
N SER A 412 9.18 36.34 -5.35
CA SER A 412 8.57 36.29 -4.01
C SER A 412 7.32 35.42 -3.88
N SER A 413 6.71 34.98 -4.97
CA SER A 413 5.47 34.18 -4.95
C SER A 413 5.50 33.10 -6.02
N LEU A 414 4.82 31.98 -5.76
CA LEU A 414 4.68 30.89 -6.72
C LEU A 414 3.20 30.58 -6.99
N ARG A 415 2.89 30.18 -8.22
CA ARG A 415 1.57 29.71 -8.64
C ARG A 415 1.68 28.31 -9.23
N VAL A 416 0.59 27.55 -9.20
CA VAL A 416 0.52 26.25 -9.88
C VAL A 416 0.84 26.45 -11.36
N GLY A 417 1.79 25.66 -11.87
CA GLY A 417 2.29 25.75 -13.24
C GLY A 417 3.59 26.54 -13.40
N ASP A 418 3.99 27.36 -12.43
CA ASP A 418 5.24 28.13 -12.50
C ASP A 418 6.46 27.20 -12.55
N THR A 419 7.51 27.63 -13.24
CA THR A 419 8.80 26.93 -13.25
C THR A 419 9.72 27.49 -12.18
N VAL A 420 10.43 26.60 -11.50
CA VAL A 420 11.50 26.91 -10.55
C VAL A 420 12.72 26.10 -10.97
N ASP A 421 13.57 26.73 -11.77
CA ASP A 421 14.72 26.11 -12.43
C ASP A 421 14.30 24.86 -13.26
N THR A 422 14.65 23.67 -12.80
CA THR A 422 14.31 22.38 -13.44
C THR A 422 13.01 21.76 -12.91
N PHE A 423 12.27 22.47 -12.06
CA PHE A 423 11.05 21.98 -11.45
C PHE A 423 9.84 22.80 -11.91
N ARG A 424 8.66 22.18 -11.84
CA ARG A 424 7.35 22.83 -12.02
C ARG A 424 6.55 22.75 -10.75
N VAL A 425 5.90 23.85 -10.37
CA VAL A 425 4.96 23.90 -9.26
C VAL A 425 3.73 23.08 -9.62
N GLU A 426 3.55 21.95 -8.95
CA GLU A 426 2.42 21.04 -9.18
C GLU A 426 1.26 21.36 -8.23
N ALA A 427 1.56 21.72 -6.98
CA ALA A 427 0.57 22.11 -5.99
C ALA A 427 1.14 23.14 -5.01
N ILE A 428 0.29 24.09 -4.58
CA ILE A 428 0.62 25.05 -3.53
C ILE A 428 -0.61 25.29 -2.65
N GLU A 429 -0.43 25.15 -1.33
CA GLU A 429 -1.38 25.53 -0.29
C GLU A 429 -0.68 26.56 0.61
N PRO A 430 -1.10 27.84 0.59
CA PRO A 430 -0.41 28.90 1.31
C PRO A 430 -0.19 28.58 2.79
N ASN A 431 1.03 28.82 3.29
CA ASN A 431 1.47 28.58 4.67
C ASN A 431 1.47 27.10 5.12
N ARG A 432 1.18 26.17 4.21
CA ARG A 432 1.02 24.76 4.55
C ARG A 432 1.85 23.83 3.68
N ARG A 433 1.80 23.97 2.35
CA ARG A 433 2.39 22.98 1.44
C ARG A 433 2.83 23.53 0.09
N LEU A 434 3.99 23.08 -0.40
CA LEU A 434 4.49 23.31 -1.75
C LEU A 434 4.99 22.00 -2.34
N ARG A 435 4.53 21.64 -3.54
CA ARG A 435 5.03 20.47 -4.29
C ARG A 435 5.60 20.88 -5.64
N LEU A 436 6.82 20.45 -5.88
CA LEU A 436 7.60 20.69 -7.09
C LEU A 436 7.83 19.36 -7.83
N LYS A 437 7.42 19.27 -9.09
CA LYS A 437 7.68 18.13 -9.97
C LYS A 437 8.93 18.38 -10.80
N SER A 438 9.86 17.43 -10.84
CA SER A 438 11.08 17.53 -11.64
C SER A 438 10.77 17.36 -13.13
N GLU A 439 11.27 18.29 -13.95
CA GLU A 439 11.25 18.21 -15.43
C GLU A 439 12.60 17.75 -16.01
N MET A 440 13.53 17.35 -15.15
CA MET A 440 14.83 16.82 -15.54
C MET A 440 14.71 15.49 -16.28
N ALA A 441 15.64 15.23 -17.18
CA ALA A 441 15.88 13.91 -17.76
C ALA A 441 16.35 12.96 -16.64
N LEU A 442 15.47 12.06 -16.23
CA LEU A 442 15.68 11.10 -15.16
C LEU A 442 15.20 9.72 -15.62
N PRO A 443 15.85 8.63 -15.19
CA PRO A 443 15.34 7.27 -15.37
C PRO A 443 14.19 6.98 -14.38
N GLY A 444 13.18 7.84 -14.38
CA GLY A 444 12.12 7.90 -13.38
C GLY A 444 11.39 9.24 -13.34
N ARG A 445 10.45 9.38 -12.40
CA ARG A 445 9.80 10.67 -12.09
C ARG A 445 10.22 11.11 -10.69
N ALA A 446 10.44 12.42 -10.47
CA ALA A 446 10.84 12.92 -9.16
C ALA A 446 9.99 14.11 -8.72
N TRP A 447 9.80 14.25 -7.42
CA TRP A 447 9.17 15.40 -6.78
C TRP A 447 9.96 15.82 -5.53
N LEU A 448 9.83 17.09 -5.19
CA LEU A 448 10.26 17.64 -3.93
C LEU A 448 9.07 18.36 -3.29
N GLU A 449 8.70 17.91 -2.10
CA GLU A 449 7.55 18.41 -1.35
C GLU A 449 8.01 19.03 -0.03
N PHE A 450 7.41 20.16 0.31
CA PHE A 450 7.60 20.85 1.58
C PHE A 450 6.26 21.02 2.27
N GLU A 451 6.21 20.66 3.55
CA GLU A 451 5.05 20.87 4.41
C GLU A 451 5.47 21.64 5.66
N VAL A 452 4.55 22.48 6.13
CA VAL A 452 4.72 23.34 7.29
C VAL A 452 3.56 23.06 8.24
N THR A 453 3.87 22.74 9.50
CA THR A 453 2.88 22.48 10.54
C THR A 453 3.19 23.31 11.76
N GLU A 454 2.26 24.18 12.14
CA GLU A 454 2.40 25.01 13.34
C GLU A 454 2.07 24.18 14.59
N LEU A 455 2.98 24.20 15.56
CA LEU A 455 2.91 23.46 16.83
C LEU A 455 3.09 24.47 17.98
N GLY A 456 2.11 25.37 18.13
CA GLY A 456 2.18 26.45 19.10
C GLY A 456 3.23 27.51 18.72
N SER A 457 4.25 27.72 19.55
CA SER A 457 5.32 28.72 19.31
C SER A 457 6.45 28.22 18.40
N VAL A 458 6.36 27.00 17.88
CA VAL A 458 7.32 26.39 16.96
C VAL A 458 6.62 25.88 15.72
N THR A 459 7.33 25.92 14.60
CA THR A 459 6.87 25.37 13.33
C THR A 459 7.72 24.17 12.96
N GLN A 460 7.08 23.05 12.61
CA GLN A 460 7.73 21.91 12.02
C GLN A 460 7.78 22.07 10.49
N ILE A 461 8.97 21.97 9.92
CA ILE A 461 9.22 21.86 8.49
C ILE A 461 9.41 20.39 8.16
N ARG A 462 8.70 19.89 7.16
CA ARG A 462 8.94 18.58 6.56
C ARG A 462 9.35 18.77 5.12
N GLN A 463 10.49 18.21 4.74
CA GLN A 463 10.99 18.18 3.37
C GLN A 463 11.01 16.73 2.91
N THR A 464 10.32 16.44 1.81
CA THR A 464 10.15 15.09 1.28
C THR A 464 10.57 15.04 -0.17
N ALA A 465 11.68 14.35 -0.46
CA ALA A 465 12.07 13.98 -1.81
C ALA A 465 11.40 12.65 -2.18
N ILE A 466 10.74 12.63 -3.33
CA ILE A 466 9.96 11.50 -3.81
C ILE A 466 10.50 11.10 -5.18
N PHE A 467 10.82 9.83 -5.39
CA PHE A 467 11.31 9.34 -6.67
C PHE A 467 10.67 8.03 -7.09
N ASP A 468 10.14 7.98 -8.30
CA ASP A 468 9.66 6.79 -8.98
C ASP A 468 10.70 6.28 -9.95
N PRO A 469 11.54 5.30 -9.56
CA PRO A 469 12.49 4.70 -10.47
C PRO A 469 11.76 3.93 -11.58
N VAL A 470 12.19 4.12 -12.83
CA VAL A 470 11.81 3.24 -13.94
C VAL A 470 12.92 2.22 -14.16
N GLY A 471 12.62 0.94 -13.95
CA GLY A 471 13.59 -0.13 -14.19
C GLY A 471 14.73 -0.18 -13.15
N LEU A 472 15.68 -1.10 -13.38
CA LEU A 472 16.94 -1.16 -12.61
C LEU A 472 17.79 0.11 -12.78
N LYS A 473 17.76 0.74 -13.96
CA LYS A 473 18.50 2.00 -14.21
C LYS A 473 18.03 3.12 -13.29
N GLY A 474 16.72 3.23 -13.04
CA GLY A 474 16.15 4.17 -12.08
C GLY A 474 16.63 3.90 -10.66
N GLN A 475 16.63 2.63 -10.24
CA GLN A 475 17.09 2.28 -8.90
C GLN A 475 18.58 2.55 -8.70
N LEU A 476 19.41 2.15 -9.66
CA LEU A 476 20.85 2.42 -9.63
C LEU A 476 21.13 3.93 -9.60
N TYR A 477 20.35 4.72 -10.37
CA TYR A 477 20.42 6.17 -10.34
C TYR A 477 20.16 6.73 -8.95
N TRP A 478 19.05 6.35 -8.31
CA TRP A 478 18.75 6.84 -6.96
C TRP A 478 19.82 6.46 -5.94
N TYR A 479 20.25 5.20 -5.94
CA TYR A 479 21.21 4.71 -4.96
C TYR A 479 22.62 5.26 -5.15
N SER A 480 23.04 5.51 -6.39
CA SER A 480 24.32 6.18 -6.66
C SER A 480 24.35 7.64 -6.15
N LEU A 481 23.19 8.28 -6.03
CA LEU A 481 23.05 9.64 -5.52
C LEU A 481 22.66 9.73 -4.04
N TYR A 482 22.51 8.60 -3.35
CA TYR A 482 22.04 8.57 -1.96
C TYR A 482 22.92 9.40 -1.02
N VAL A 483 24.24 9.27 -1.12
CA VAL A 483 25.19 10.05 -0.31
C VAL A 483 25.12 11.54 -0.65
N PRO A 484 25.21 11.98 -1.92
CA PRO A 484 24.94 13.38 -2.29
C PRO A 484 23.61 13.93 -1.79
N HIS A 485 22.51 13.16 -1.90
CA HIS A 485 21.18 13.54 -1.43
C HIS A 485 21.19 13.85 0.08
N GLU A 486 21.88 13.04 0.87
CA GLU A 486 22.00 13.27 2.32
C GLU A 486 22.59 14.65 2.64
N PHE A 487 23.60 15.09 1.90
CA PHE A 487 24.20 16.42 2.10
C PHE A 487 23.32 17.55 1.58
N VAL A 488 22.78 17.40 0.36
CA VAL A 488 21.97 18.42 -0.31
C VAL A 488 20.71 18.70 0.48
N PHE A 489 19.96 17.65 0.84
CA PHE A 489 18.66 17.81 1.46
C PHE A 489 18.75 18.20 2.94
N ASN A 490 19.72 17.69 3.71
CA ASN A 490 19.97 18.20 5.07
C ASN A 490 20.44 19.66 5.04
N GLY A 491 21.28 20.03 4.08
CA GLY A 491 21.71 21.40 3.89
C GLY A 491 20.53 22.33 3.60
N MET A 492 19.64 21.90 2.71
CA MET A 492 18.47 22.65 2.28
C MET A 492 17.51 22.94 3.44
N ILE A 493 17.07 21.91 4.18
CA ILE A 493 16.12 22.10 5.29
C ILE A 493 16.70 23.00 6.39
N ARG A 494 17.99 22.85 6.71
CA ARG A 494 18.70 23.73 7.68
C ARG A 494 18.88 25.15 7.14
N GLY A 495 19.06 25.29 5.83
CA GLY A 495 19.17 26.57 5.15
C GLY A 495 17.87 27.37 5.18
N ILE A 496 16.74 26.70 4.91
CA ILE A 496 15.39 27.26 5.04
C ILE A 496 15.14 27.74 6.48
N ALA A 497 15.44 26.91 7.48
CA ALA A 497 15.26 27.29 8.87
C ALA A 497 16.11 28.51 9.28
N ARG A 498 17.38 28.57 8.85
CA ARG A 498 18.24 29.75 9.08
C ARG A 498 17.70 31.00 8.38
N ALA A 499 17.13 30.87 7.19
CA ALA A 499 16.50 31.98 6.48
C ALA A 499 15.25 32.48 7.22
N ALA A 500 14.41 31.56 7.72
CA ALA A 500 13.21 31.90 8.46
C ALA A 500 13.53 32.66 9.77
N LEU A 501 14.53 32.21 10.53
CA LEU A 501 14.98 32.89 11.75
C LEU A 501 15.50 34.32 11.46
N ARG A 502 16.19 34.52 10.33
CA ARG A 502 16.63 35.85 9.88
C ARG A 502 15.45 36.73 9.47
N GLU A 503 14.44 36.18 8.81
CA GLU A 503 13.23 36.91 8.42
C GLU A 503 12.49 37.42 9.67
N VAL A 504 12.35 36.57 10.70
CA VAL A 504 11.74 36.96 11.99
C VAL A 504 12.57 38.01 12.71
N GLY A 505 13.89 37.82 12.83
CA GLY A 505 14.78 38.81 13.44
C GLY A 505 14.78 40.16 12.73
N ALA A 506 14.66 40.18 11.39
CA ALA A 506 14.56 41.41 10.60
C ALA A 506 13.18 42.10 10.73
N ILE A 507 12.12 41.36 11.03
CA ILE A 507 10.78 41.91 11.32
C ILE A 507 10.79 42.56 12.71
N ASP A 508 11.36 41.89 13.71
CA ASP A 508 11.46 42.43 15.07
C ASP A 508 12.32 43.69 15.10
N ASN A 509 13.45 43.71 14.39
CA ASN A 509 14.31 44.89 14.32
C ASN A 509 13.61 46.08 13.61
N ARG A 510 12.81 45.83 12.56
CA ARG A 510 11.98 46.87 11.91
C ARG A 510 10.83 47.36 12.78
N ARG A 511 10.22 46.49 13.59
CA ARG A 511 9.20 46.88 14.59
C ARG A 511 9.81 47.73 15.70
N ILE A 512 11.03 47.41 16.12
CA ILE A 512 11.78 48.21 17.11
C ILE A 512 12.15 49.57 16.50
N GLN A 513 12.73 49.62 15.31
CA GLN A 513 13.07 50.88 14.62
C GLN A 513 11.86 51.76 14.30
N SER A 514 10.72 51.17 13.91
CA SER A 514 9.48 51.94 13.67
C SER A 514 8.79 52.42 14.95
N ARG A 515 8.96 51.72 16.08
CA ARG A 515 8.57 52.24 17.41
C ARG A 515 9.49 53.37 17.87
N ILE A 516 10.79 53.23 17.66
CA ILE A 516 11.78 54.27 18.02
C ILE A 516 11.60 55.52 17.14
N GLY A 517 11.39 55.36 15.82
CA GLY A 517 11.14 56.45 14.88
C GLY A 517 9.75 57.12 15.00
N ARG A 518 8.78 56.48 15.68
CA ARG A 518 7.52 57.14 16.09
C ARG A 518 7.64 57.86 17.43
N SER A 519 8.57 57.44 18.30
CA SER A 519 8.84 58.13 19.58
C SER A 519 9.80 59.31 19.45
N TYR A 520 10.64 59.33 18.41
CA TYR A 520 11.52 60.44 18.08
C TYR A 520 11.26 60.86 16.63
N GLY A 521 10.45 61.91 16.44
CA GLY A 521 10.23 62.51 15.13
C GLY A 521 11.51 63.18 14.62
N ILE A 522 12.37 62.42 13.96
CA ILE A 522 13.60 62.94 13.35
C ILE A 522 13.49 62.73 11.84
N SER A 523 13.34 63.87 11.15
CA SER A 523 13.44 64.04 9.71
C SER A 523 14.80 63.56 9.20
N SER A 524 14.78 62.88 8.06
CA SER A 524 15.96 62.52 7.28
C SER A 524 16.72 63.76 6.83
N ASP A 525 17.99 63.87 7.22
CA ASP A 525 19.00 64.61 6.46
C ASP A 525 20.43 64.16 6.82
N THR A 526 21.35 64.37 5.87
CA THR A 526 22.83 64.26 5.90
C THR A 526 23.54 62.91 5.63
N GLN A 527 23.85 62.72 4.34
CA GLN A 527 25.17 62.56 3.69
C GLN A 527 26.45 62.19 4.49
N SER A 528 27.12 61.17 3.92
CA SER A 528 28.57 61.00 3.56
C SER A 528 29.70 61.20 4.58
N ALA A 529 30.54 60.16 4.72
CA ALA A 529 32.02 60.13 4.62
C ALA A 529 32.49 58.74 5.13
N ASP A 530 32.90 57.81 4.27
CA ASP A 530 34.27 57.56 3.77
C ASP A 530 35.38 57.64 4.84
N HIS A 531 35.98 56.48 5.17
CA HIS A 531 37.44 56.39 5.37
C HIS A 531 37.95 54.94 5.33
N SER A 532 38.76 54.70 4.30
CA SER A 532 39.77 53.67 4.12
C SER A 532 40.80 53.58 5.26
N LYS A 533 41.28 52.37 5.59
CA LYS A 533 42.68 51.90 5.44
C LYS A 533 42.98 50.65 6.29
N SER A 534 43.36 49.55 5.62
CA SER A 534 44.28 48.53 6.14
C SER A 534 45.73 49.00 5.88
N PRO A 535 46.75 48.46 6.59
CA PRO A 535 47.51 47.34 6.01
C PRO A 535 48.14 46.38 7.04
N GLY A 536 48.64 45.22 6.58
CA GLY A 536 49.63 44.45 7.35
C GLY A 536 49.65 42.94 7.10
N THR A 537 50.19 42.52 5.97
CA THR A 537 50.64 41.14 5.66
C THR A 537 51.87 40.73 6.47
N LEU A 538 51.92 39.47 6.92
CA LEU A 538 53.16 38.72 7.17
C LEU A 538 52.97 37.24 6.84
N ASN A 539 53.77 36.75 5.90
CA ASN A 539 53.91 35.36 5.47
C ASN A 539 54.71 34.54 6.49
N HIS A 540 54.35 33.27 6.66
CA HIS A 540 55.34 32.22 6.91
C HIS A 540 54.94 30.94 6.17
N ALA A 541 55.85 30.48 5.31
CA ALA A 541 55.81 29.19 4.64
C ALA A 541 56.23 28.06 5.60
N SER A 542 55.67 26.85 5.43
CA SER A 542 56.39 25.70 4.87
C SER A 542 55.64 24.36 5.09
N GLN A 543 55.94 23.42 4.18
CA GLN A 543 55.81 21.95 4.25
C GLN A 543 54.49 21.26 3.81
N LYS A 544 54.53 20.78 2.57
CA LYS A 544 53.91 19.53 2.09
C LYS A 544 54.52 18.31 2.79
N PRO A 545 53.81 17.16 2.78
CA PRO A 545 54.31 16.05 1.99
C PRO A 545 53.26 15.37 1.09
N SER A 546 53.81 14.57 0.19
CA SER A 546 53.26 13.89 -0.98
C SER A 546 52.47 12.61 -0.70
N GLY A 547 51.42 12.42 -1.51
CA GLY A 547 50.95 11.18 -2.18
C GLY A 547 51.12 9.80 -1.56
N VAL A 548 49.98 9.11 -1.36
CA VAL A 548 49.86 7.65 -1.52
C VAL A 548 48.53 7.32 -2.23
N THR A 549 48.62 6.32 -3.10
CA THR A 549 47.81 5.97 -4.27
C THR A 549 46.48 5.25 -4.02
N THR A 550 45.51 5.60 -4.85
CA THR A 550 44.35 4.83 -5.31
C THR A 550 44.73 3.41 -5.76
N LYS A 551 44.25 2.35 -5.08
CA LYS A 551 44.06 0.97 -5.61
C LYS A 551 43.50 0.04 -4.52
N MET A 552 42.23 0.18 -4.11
CA MET A 552 41.58 -0.85 -3.28
C MET A 552 40.04 -0.81 -3.27
N THR A 553 39.39 -0.85 -4.43
CA THR A 553 37.92 -1.04 -4.49
C THR A 553 37.42 -1.86 -5.68
N LEU A 554 38.32 -2.39 -6.52
CA LEU A 554 37.95 -3.11 -7.76
C LEU A 554 38.39 -4.59 -7.78
N ARG A 555 38.43 -5.26 -6.63
CA ARG A 555 38.71 -6.71 -6.55
C ARG A 555 37.77 -7.52 -5.65
N LEU A 556 36.85 -6.89 -4.92
CA LEU A 556 35.88 -7.62 -4.08
C LEU A 556 34.57 -7.95 -4.82
N GLY A 557 34.25 -7.23 -5.91
CA GLY A 557 33.01 -7.43 -6.68
C GLY A 557 33.04 -8.58 -7.69
N ILE A 558 34.23 -9.09 -8.05
CA ILE A 558 34.38 -10.15 -9.07
C ILE A 558 34.37 -11.55 -8.45
N LEU A 559 34.72 -11.68 -7.16
CA LEU A 559 34.75 -12.97 -6.47
C LEU A 559 33.37 -13.49 -6.05
N LEU A 560 32.40 -12.59 -5.82
CA LEU A 560 31.02 -12.96 -5.44
C LEU A 560 30.18 -13.46 -6.63
N LEU A 561 30.59 -13.18 -7.87
CA LEU A 561 29.87 -13.57 -9.08
C LEU A 561 30.27 -14.98 -9.59
N SER A 562 31.40 -15.52 -9.13
CA SER A 562 31.94 -16.81 -9.58
C SER A 562 31.38 -18.00 -8.78
N ILE A 563 30.91 -17.79 -7.55
CA ILE A 563 30.44 -18.85 -6.65
C ILE A 563 28.98 -19.27 -6.96
N LEU A 564 28.22 -18.44 -7.68
CA LEU A 564 26.81 -18.71 -8.02
C LEU A 564 26.61 -19.52 -9.33
N LEU A 565 27.67 -19.86 -10.06
CA LEU A 565 27.58 -20.45 -11.40
C LEU A 565 28.18 -21.86 -11.54
N THR A 566 28.62 -22.49 -10.45
CA THR A 566 29.12 -23.87 -10.48
C THR A 566 28.55 -24.69 -9.33
N ALA A 567 27.31 -25.14 -9.47
CA ALA A 567 26.82 -26.33 -8.77
C ALA A 567 26.14 -27.23 -9.81
N SER A 568 26.78 -28.37 -10.02
CA SER A 568 26.62 -29.27 -11.15
C SER A 568 25.27 -29.99 -11.19
N PHE A 569 24.86 -30.27 -12.43
CA PHE A 569 23.86 -31.24 -12.83
C PHE A 569 24.09 -32.60 -12.13
N LEU A 570 23.05 -33.12 -11.46
CA LEU A 570 22.85 -34.56 -11.32
C LEU A 570 21.61 -34.96 -12.14
N GLN A 571 21.82 -35.90 -13.05
CA GLN A 571 20.77 -36.64 -13.74
C GLN A 571 19.94 -37.42 -12.73
N ALA A 572 18.64 -37.12 -12.64
CA ALA A 572 17.65 -38.01 -12.04
C ALA A 572 16.74 -38.53 -13.16
N GLY A 573 16.59 -39.86 -13.24
CA GLY A 573 15.71 -40.53 -14.19
C GLY A 573 14.22 -40.25 -13.95
N PRO A 574 13.31 -40.80 -14.77
CA PRO A 574 11.88 -40.58 -14.60
C PRO A 574 11.41 -41.14 -13.26
N ILE A 575 10.71 -40.30 -12.48
CA ILE A 575 10.09 -40.69 -11.21
C ILE A 575 8.61 -40.96 -11.48
N ASP A 576 8.18 -42.17 -11.13
CA ASP A 576 6.78 -42.61 -11.14
C ASP A 576 5.93 -41.80 -10.15
N ILE A 577 4.67 -41.56 -10.52
CA ILE A 577 3.68 -40.83 -9.72
C ILE A 577 3.30 -41.71 -8.51
N PRO A 578 3.43 -41.26 -7.24
CA PRO A 578 3.16 -42.13 -6.10
C PRO A 578 1.67 -42.33 -5.82
N ASP A 579 1.40 -43.58 -5.44
CA ASP A 579 0.14 -44.19 -5.02
C ASP A 579 -0.35 -43.68 -3.64
N HIS A 580 -1.61 -43.95 -3.32
CA HIS A 580 -2.45 -43.43 -2.24
C HIS A 580 -1.93 -43.54 -0.77
N SER A 581 -0.73 -44.09 -0.53
CA SER A 581 -0.14 -44.20 0.82
C SER A 581 0.55 -42.91 1.31
N ASP A 582 0.98 -42.04 0.39
CA ASP A 582 1.85 -40.87 0.65
C ASP A 582 1.11 -39.66 1.28
N GLN A 583 -0.23 -39.64 1.21
CA GLN A 583 -1.03 -38.58 1.85
C GLN A 583 -1.01 -38.65 3.39
N SER A 584 -0.77 -39.83 3.97
CA SER A 584 -0.78 -40.02 5.43
C SER A 584 0.45 -39.39 6.09
N THR A 585 1.63 -39.61 5.52
CA THR A 585 2.92 -39.08 5.93
C THR A 585 3.00 -37.56 5.74
N PHE A 586 2.44 -37.03 4.66
CA PHE A 586 2.35 -35.58 4.45
C PHE A 586 1.47 -34.89 5.51
N ARG A 587 0.33 -35.49 5.88
CA ARG A 587 -0.51 -34.98 6.98
C ARG A 587 0.21 -35.03 8.33
N LEU A 588 0.90 -36.13 8.62
CA LEU A 588 1.68 -36.31 9.84
C LEU A 588 2.75 -35.22 10.04
N VAL A 589 3.50 -34.87 8.98
CA VAL A 589 4.50 -33.79 9.04
C VAL A 589 3.82 -32.43 9.24
N HIS A 590 2.71 -32.18 8.55
CA HIS A 590 1.97 -30.92 8.68
C HIS A 590 1.34 -30.72 10.07
N GLU A 591 0.80 -31.78 10.69
CA GLU A 591 0.27 -31.74 12.06
C GLU A 591 1.36 -31.37 13.07
N VAL A 592 2.55 -31.96 12.91
CA VAL A 592 3.68 -31.76 13.81
C VAL A 592 4.32 -30.39 13.61
N GLU A 593 4.26 -29.82 12.40
CA GLU A 593 4.62 -28.41 12.16
C GLU A 593 3.73 -27.45 12.95
N HIS A 594 2.41 -27.71 12.98
CA HIS A 594 1.49 -26.92 13.80
C HIS A 594 1.79 -27.01 15.31
N GLU A 595 2.22 -28.18 15.79
CA GLU A 595 2.62 -28.35 17.20
C GLU A 595 3.87 -27.54 17.56
N VAL A 596 4.85 -27.46 16.65
CA VAL A 596 6.04 -26.61 16.84
C VAL A 596 5.68 -25.14 16.84
N ASP A 597 4.80 -24.70 15.94
CA ASP A 597 4.32 -23.31 15.92
C ASP A 597 3.57 -22.97 17.22
N HIS A 598 2.76 -23.90 17.73
CA HIS A 598 2.11 -23.73 19.04
C HIS A 598 3.12 -23.65 20.19
N ALA A 599 4.17 -24.47 20.21
CA ALA A 599 5.22 -24.39 21.22
C ALA A 599 5.97 -23.05 21.20
N TRP A 600 6.21 -22.48 20.02
CA TRP A 600 6.74 -21.11 19.87
C TRP A 600 5.82 -20.06 20.49
N GLU A 601 4.49 -20.18 20.32
CA GLU A 601 3.53 -19.26 20.94
C GLU A 601 3.54 -19.36 22.47
N VAL A 602 3.60 -20.58 23.02
CA VAL A 602 3.70 -20.82 24.46
C VAL A 602 4.96 -20.19 25.03
N TYR A 603 6.11 -20.40 24.40
CA TYR A 603 7.39 -19.79 24.78
C TYR A 603 7.34 -18.26 24.74
N HIS A 604 6.88 -17.67 23.63
CA HIS A 604 6.80 -16.20 23.50
C HIS A 604 5.89 -15.58 24.56
N ARG A 605 4.76 -16.24 24.88
CA ARG A 605 3.84 -15.78 25.92
C ARG A 605 4.51 -15.81 27.31
N ALA A 606 5.26 -16.87 27.61
CA ALA A 606 6.01 -16.99 28.87
C ALA A 606 7.16 -15.96 28.95
N ALA A 607 7.90 -15.76 27.86
CA ALA A 607 9.00 -14.80 27.79
C ALA A 607 8.52 -13.34 27.92
N LEU A 608 7.42 -12.96 27.27
CA LEU A 608 6.82 -11.64 27.37
C LEU A 608 6.12 -11.40 28.71
N GLY A 609 5.61 -12.46 29.35
CA GLY A 609 5.04 -12.42 30.69
C GLY A 609 6.07 -12.34 31.82
N GLY A 610 7.37 -12.44 31.51
CA GLY A 610 8.45 -12.40 32.50
C GLY A 610 8.60 -13.67 33.35
N THR A 611 7.98 -14.79 32.96
CA THR A 611 7.87 -16.00 33.78
C THR A 611 9.00 -17.01 33.56
N VAL A 612 9.80 -16.92 32.50
CA VAL A 612 10.86 -17.93 32.25
C VAL A 612 11.98 -17.84 33.30
N ALA A 613 12.25 -18.99 33.95
CA ALA A 613 13.03 -19.08 35.18
C ALA A 613 14.47 -18.51 35.09
N SER A 614 15.16 -18.67 33.96
CA SER A 614 16.52 -18.12 33.76
C SER A 614 16.90 -17.92 32.28
N PRO A 615 17.88 -17.05 31.96
CA PRO A 615 18.41 -16.91 30.59
C PRO A 615 19.01 -18.21 30.03
N LYS A 616 19.51 -19.09 30.90
CA LYS A 616 20.04 -20.40 30.50
C LYS A 616 18.91 -21.31 30.02
N LEU A 617 17.79 -21.35 30.75
CA LEU A 617 16.61 -22.11 30.37
C LEU A 617 15.97 -21.56 29.09
N GLN A 618 15.99 -20.23 28.88
CA GLN A 618 15.56 -19.62 27.60
C GLN A 618 16.39 -20.13 26.42
N ALA A 619 17.72 -20.15 26.56
CA ALA A 619 18.60 -20.68 25.52
C ALA A 619 18.35 -22.18 25.23
N GLU A 620 18.12 -22.98 26.27
CA GLU A 620 17.80 -24.41 26.14
C GLU A 620 16.44 -24.64 25.42
N ILE A 621 15.42 -23.83 25.73
CA ILE A 621 14.12 -23.88 25.05
C ILE A 621 14.26 -23.47 23.57
N GLU A 622 14.98 -22.39 23.28
CA GLU A 622 15.22 -21.92 21.91
C GLU A 622 16.00 -22.97 21.10
N GLU A 623 16.98 -23.64 21.70
CA GLU A 623 17.72 -24.73 21.06
C GLU A 623 16.79 -25.88 20.65
N HIS A 624 15.93 -26.33 21.56
CA HIS A 624 14.95 -27.38 21.25
C HIS A 624 13.97 -26.96 20.15
N LEU A 625 13.49 -25.72 20.16
CA LEU A 625 12.60 -25.20 19.10
C LEU A 625 13.29 -25.13 17.73
N HIS A 626 14.58 -24.76 17.69
CA HIS A 626 15.38 -24.77 16.46
C HIS A 626 15.68 -26.20 15.96
N GLN A 627 15.96 -27.13 16.86
CA GLN A 627 16.11 -28.56 16.53
C GLN A 627 14.82 -29.15 15.97
N ALA A 628 13.68 -28.88 16.60
CA ALA A 628 12.36 -29.30 16.10
C ALA A 628 12.11 -28.82 14.67
N ARG A 629 12.45 -27.55 14.35
CA ARG A 629 12.30 -27.01 12.99
C ARG A 629 13.23 -27.67 11.97
N THR A 630 14.45 -28.00 12.39
CA THR A 630 15.43 -28.72 11.56
C THR A 630 14.92 -30.12 11.23
N LEU A 631 14.39 -30.83 12.23
CA LEU A 631 13.85 -32.18 12.08
C LEU A 631 12.57 -32.20 11.22
N ILE A 632 11.72 -31.17 11.27
CA ILE A 632 10.58 -31.02 10.33
C ILE A 632 11.09 -30.91 8.89
N THR A 633 12.16 -30.15 8.68
CA THR A 633 12.75 -29.96 7.33
C THR A 633 13.26 -31.29 6.79
N GLN A 634 13.93 -32.08 7.63
CA GLN A 634 14.37 -33.43 7.28
C GLN A 634 13.18 -34.35 7.03
N ALA A 635 12.13 -34.31 7.86
CA ALA A 635 10.94 -35.14 7.67
C ALA A 635 10.25 -34.83 6.33
N GLN A 636 10.18 -33.56 5.94
CA GLN A 636 9.62 -33.14 4.66
C GLN A 636 10.45 -33.63 3.47
N GLU A 637 11.77 -33.70 3.61
CA GLU A 637 12.67 -34.24 2.59
C GLU A 637 12.49 -35.77 2.45
N GLU A 638 12.35 -36.48 3.56
CA GLU A 638 12.09 -37.93 3.56
C GLU A 638 10.69 -38.29 3.02
N VAL A 639 9.68 -37.44 3.23
CA VAL A 639 8.38 -37.56 2.55
C VAL A 639 8.56 -37.53 1.04
N ASN A 640 9.38 -36.62 0.52
CA ASN A 640 9.65 -36.53 -0.92
C ASN A 640 10.45 -37.73 -1.46
N GLN A 641 11.16 -38.46 -0.59
CA GLN A 641 11.91 -39.67 -0.93
C GLN A 641 11.09 -40.96 -0.73
N GLY A 642 9.89 -40.86 -0.16
CA GLY A 642 9.01 -41.99 0.11
C GLY A 642 9.41 -42.86 1.31
N ASP A 643 10.35 -42.44 2.16
CA ASP A 643 10.80 -43.20 3.33
C ASP A 643 9.88 -42.96 4.54
N THR A 644 8.73 -43.63 4.52
CA THR A 644 7.70 -43.51 5.56
C THR A 644 8.20 -43.89 6.97
N GLY A 645 9.17 -44.80 7.09
CA GLY A 645 9.78 -45.20 8.36
C GLY A 645 10.66 -44.11 8.95
N ARG A 646 11.43 -43.44 8.09
CA ARG A 646 12.26 -42.30 8.47
C ARG A 646 11.41 -41.08 8.85
N VAL A 647 10.33 -40.81 8.12
CA VAL A 647 9.35 -39.76 8.45
C VAL A 647 8.78 -39.97 9.84
N ALA A 648 8.31 -41.18 10.17
CA ALA A 648 7.76 -41.49 11.49
C ALA A 648 8.78 -41.30 12.62
N SER A 649 10.04 -41.69 12.39
CA SER A 649 11.14 -41.49 13.35
C SER A 649 11.46 -40.01 13.59
N LEU A 650 11.50 -39.20 12.52
CA LEU A 650 11.76 -37.77 12.61
C LEU A 650 10.61 -37.02 13.28
N VAL A 651 9.36 -37.35 12.93
CA VAL A 651 8.15 -36.82 13.59
C VAL A 651 8.18 -37.10 15.10
N LYS A 652 8.58 -38.30 15.51
CA LYS A 652 8.72 -38.63 16.93
C LYS A 652 9.77 -37.74 17.62
N GLN A 653 10.90 -37.48 16.98
CA GLN A 653 11.94 -36.60 17.52
C GLN A 653 11.48 -35.15 17.60
N VAL A 654 10.74 -34.66 16.61
CA VAL A 654 10.14 -33.32 16.67
C VAL A 654 9.25 -33.20 17.90
N ARG A 655 8.34 -34.16 18.12
CA ARG A 655 7.42 -34.16 19.28
C ARG A 655 8.16 -34.15 20.62
N ILE A 656 9.31 -34.84 20.73
CA ILE A 656 10.16 -34.80 21.93
C ILE A 656 10.67 -33.38 22.18
N HIS A 657 11.29 -32.74 21.18
CA HIS A 657 11.80 -31.38 21.30
C HIS A 657 10.69 -30.36 21.58
N THR A 658 9.55 -30.48 20.91
CA THR A 658 8.36 -29.64 21.14
C THR A 658 7.84 -29.78 22.57
N THR A 659 7.80 -31.00 23.12
CA THR A 659 7.36 -31.26 24.49
C THR A 659 8.32 -30.64 25.50
N HIS A 660 9.63 -30.82 25.33
CA HIS A 660 10.65 -30.21 26.19
C HIS A 660 10.55 -28.68 26.18
N ALA A 661 10.33 -28.07 25.02
CA ALA A 661 10.16 -26.62 24.90
C ALA A 661 8.90 -26.12 25.63
N ILE A 662 7.78 -26.85 25.54
CA ILE A 662 6.52 -26.50 26.23
C ILE A 662 6.67 -26.66 27.74
N GLU A 663 7.29 -27.75 28.21
CA GLU A 663 7.52 -28.01 29.63
C GLU A 663 8.46 -26.98 30.24
N GLY A 664 9.60 -26.69 29.60
CA GLY A 664 10.52 -25.64 30.02
C GLY A 664 9.86 -24.25 30.04
N SER A 665 8.92 -23.99 29.13
CA SER A 665 8.16 -22.73 29.10
C SER A 665 7.13 -22.60 30.24
N ARG A 666 6.81 -23.69 30.95
CA ARG A 666 5.91 -23.69 32.12
C ARG A 666 6.65 -23.52 33.44
N GLU A 667 7.97 -23.71 33.47
CA GLU A 667 8.78 -23.48 34.66
C GLU A 667 8.86 -21.99 34.99
N SER A 668 8.20 -21.60 36.08
CA SER A 668 8.12 -20.22 36.56
C SER A 668 9.21 -19.93 37.60
N LYS A 669 9.73 -18.70 37.64
CA LYS A 669 10.54 -18.23 38.79
C LYS A 669 9.73 -18.41 40.08
N GLN A 670 10.22 -19.22 41.01
CA GLN A 670 9.76 -19.20 42.40
C GLN A 670 10.25 -17.93 43.10
#